data_AF-A0A970JDL1-F1
#
_entry.id   AF-A0A970JDL1-F1
#
_cell.length_a   1.000
_cell.length_b   1.000
_cell.length_c   1.000
_cell.angle_alpha   90.00
_cell.angle_beta   90.00
_cell.angle_gamma   90.00
#
_symmetry.space_group_name_H-M   'P 1'
#
loop_
_entity.id
_entity.type
_entity.pdbx_description
1 polymer ?
#
loop_
_entity_poly.entity_id
_entity_poly.type
_entity_poly.pdbx_seq_one_letter_code
_entity_poly.pdbx_strand_id
1 'polypeptide(L)'
;GSYVSNIQGGTNDALTLKVNVDKAGLYKLEIYHSNGELFGAHDYNAQIVDRYASFKVNGNEPVRLYFKNTYSDENFRPYTLPVYLNEGENSIKIYNDNYRILRCGTGTPGNITYHTLVNYTPNFDKFIIYPAYLDTALSDEGKLMLKVYSTSGGKVLMDKNYAQAGESVSLFFTPDYEESKISVRANSTDISSLIQKEGGIFKLTYQVNSDTTFYVAFENPENMDKYIKNSSFGFGDLSYFEAEGSAAVESDEENRLSSKHYLKLDGGKITQSITGIEDGIYSLFVYAKGNGSLTLLSGDESKTYVVSDKYQRYEMRVFAQNNSLSIGAQAQGVIYLDDFSLSNEHIDSAILYFVDCGDPNPYTLSEGDKFGIYNSVTEQFYGKDPVTGKYWGVVDDYTPNETYPTLLTGRLTWPYEYDLTDGRSKVVSYRYAKDQDNMNPKPGITYKFELPNGEYTIETAYYAPSSWMGGNVNRKSHVTINGETVQNSIIPTTNPESPIILLNSAKVTGGFLTYNISLDPDGYGGSMVNYIIIREKVLVKREYIPVDLSNKVITGTPSWNNVPTTVAQYAFDGNNSTFFDGLVGGYCQVDLGEITDISQIGYVPRDTYANRMVGGMFLASKDGENWVKLYVIPTAPPYYTETKVTADKFLSSDTMYRYIRYTCLLDYANVSEIKIYKNADFLFDVINLNPQIVSVNSAYIENNKAYISHTSQGDVTFIIAKYKDNKLESVTTKKAASPAVEIPLPDAFDKNCAYKLFVWDLKSLFPYTKLAS
;
A
#
# COMPACT_ATOMS: atom_id res chain seq x y z
N GLY A 1 -6.61 -31.04 1.09
CA GLY A 1 -7.22 -32.35 0.74
C GLY A 1 -6.40 -33.53 1.24
N SER A 2 -5.56 -33.36 2.26
CA SER A 2 -4.80 -34.41 2.92
C SER A 2 -4.46 -33.91 4.33
N TYR A 3 -4.40 -34.80 5.32
CA TYR A 3 -4.07 -34.46 6.70
C TYR A 3 -3.07 -35.47 7.26
N VAL A 4 -2.34 -35.08 8.31
CA VAL A 4 -1.43 -35.94 9.04
C VAL A 4 -2.19 -36.63 10.18
N SER A 5 -2.11 -37.96 10.25
CA SER A 5 -2.75 -38.78 11.28
C SER A 5 -1.79 -39.81 11.87
N ASN A 6 -2.25 -40.61 12.84
CA ASN A 6 -1.52 -41.74 13.40
C ASN A 6 -0.17 -41.41 14.08
N ILE A 7 0.01 -40.19 14.63
CA ILE A 7 1.18 -39.88 15.45
C ILE A 7 1.00 -40.54 16.83
N GLN A 8 1.60 -41.72 17.03
CA GLN A 8 1.35 -42.57 18.19
C GLN A 8 2.16 -42.16 19.43
N GLY A 9 1.47 -42.11 20.58
CA GLY A 9 2.07 -41.83 21.87
C GLY A 9 3.02 -42.91 22.36
N GLY A 10 4.19 -42.48 22.88
CA GLY A 10 5.23 -43.38 23.41
C GLY A 10 6.08 -44.07 22.35
N THR A 11 5.98 -43.64 21.10
CA THR A 11 6.88 -44.02 20.00
C THR A 11 7.76 -42.82 19.62
N ASN A 12 8.55 -42.94 18.54
CA ASN A 12 9.31 -41.82 17.99
C ASN A 12 8.51 -40.98 16.99
N ASP A 13 7.23 -41.29 16.76
CA ASP A 13 6.39 -40.60 15.79
C ASP A 13 6.20 -39.13 16.19
N ALA A 14 6.52 -38.23 15.27
CA ALA A 14 6.37 -36.80 15.46
C ALA A 14 6.21 -36.08 14.12
N LEU A 15 5.49 -34.97 14.15
CA LEU A 15 5.44 -33.99 13.07
C LEU A 15 6.35 -32.83 13.45
N THR A 16 7.21 -32.36 12.55
CA THR A 16 8.03 -31.17 12.80
C THR A 16 7.78 -30.13 11.74
N LEU A 17 7.26 -28.98 12.18
CA LEU A 17 7.12 -27.79 11.35
C LEU A 17 8.44 -27.02 11.37
N LYS A 18 8.91 -26.62 10.19
CA LYS A 18 9.96 -25.61 10.06
C LYS A 18 9.30 -24.30 9.68
N VAL A 19 9.52 -23.27 10.48
CA VAL A 19 8.82 -22.00 10.39
C VAL A 19 9.86 -20.89 10.33
N ASN A 20 9.96 -20.22 9.19
CA ASN A 20 10.81 -19.04 9.06
C ASN A 20 9.95 -17.81 9.34
N VAL A 21 10.40 -16.94 10.26
CA VAL A 21 9.71 -15.65 10.52
C VAL A 21 10.68 -14.48 10.42
N ASP A 22 10.21 -13.39 9.83
CA ASP A 22 11.04 -12.22 9.52
C ASP A 22 11.42 -11.38 10.75
N LYS A 23 10.78 -11.61 11.91
CA LYS A 23 11.07 -10.96 13.19
C LYS A 23 10.87 -11.94 14.35
N ALA A 24 11.74 -11.88 15.36
CA ALA A 24 11.49 -12.60 16.61
C ALA A 24 10.27 -11.98 17.32
N GLY A 25 9.39 -12.79 17.89
CA GLY A 25 8.20 -12.29 18.58
C GLY A 25 7.20 -13.35 18.99
N LEU A 26 6.08 -12.90 19.57
CA LEU A 26 4.94 -13.76 19.89
C LEU A 26 4.06 -13.93 18.66
N TYR A 27 3.80 -15.17 18.28
CA TYR A 27 2.96 -15.58 17.16
C TYR A 27 1.80 -16.45 17.67
N LYS A 28 0.68 -16.46 16.96
CA LYS A 28 -0.42 -17.41 17.12
C LYS A 28 -0.24 -18.52 16.09
N LEU A 29 -0.08 -19.75 16.56
CA LEU A 29 -0.13 -20.97 15.78
C LEU A 29 -1.57 -21.50 15.81
N GLU A 30 -2.31 -21.32 14.73
CA GLU A 30 -3.64 -21.91 14.55
C GLU A 30 -3.54 -23.31 13.97
N ILE A 31 -4.10 -24.28 14.69
CA ILE A 31 -3.96 -25.72 14.44
C ILE A 31 -5.33 -26.27 14.01
N TYR A 32 -5.47 -26.62 12.74
CA TYR A 32 -6.70 -27.25 12.25
C TYR A 32 -6.61 -28.75 12.49
N HIS A 33 -7.46 -29.25 13.40
CA HIS A 33 -7.44 -30.62 13.86
C HIS A 33 -8.79 -31.31 13.73
N SER A 34 -8.78 -32.63 13.57
CA SER A 34 -9.97 -33.47 13.70
C SER A 34 -9.70 -34.65 14.63
N ASN A 35 -10.76 -35.14 15.27
CA ASN A 35 -10.71 -36.28 16.17
C ASN A 35 -12.09 -36.95 16.21
N GLY A 36 -12.25 -38.07 15.51
CA GLY A 36 -13.44 -38.93 15.57
C GLY A 36 -13.36 -40.06 16.61
N GLU A 37 -12.37 -40.09 17.51
CA GLU A 37 -12.11 -41.26 18.36
C GLU A 37 -13.20 -41.50 19.42
N LEU A 38 -13.75 -42.72 19.39
CA LEU A 38 -14.63 -43.25 20.42
C LEU A 38 -13.90 -44.32 21.22
N PHE A 39 -14.10 -44.35 22.53
CA PHE A 39 -13.49 -45.36 23.39
C PHE A 39 -14.53 -46.16 24.18
N GLY A 40 -14.85 -47.32 23.60
CA GLY A 40 -15.90 -48.22 24.04
C GLY A 40 -17.19 -48.04 23.23
N ALA A 41 -18.26 -48.74 23.61
CA ALA A 41 -19.54 -48.73 22.92
C ALA A 41 -20.71 -48.72 23.91
N HIS A 42 -21.74 -47.92 23.63
CA HIS A 42 -22.96 -47.84 24.43
C HIS A 42 -24.15 -47.40 23.57
N ASP A 43 -25.32 -47.98 23.81
CA ASP A 43 -26.46 -47.93 22.89
C ASP A 43 -27.06 -46.53 22.67
N TYR A 44 -26.88 -45.61 23.63
CA TYR A 44 -27.48 -44.27 23.58
C TYR A 44 -26.51 -43.12 23.90
N ASN A 45 -25.25 -43.40 24.23
CA ASN A 45 -24.25 -42.36 24.53
C ASN A 45 -22.95 -42.68 23.78
N ALA A 46 -22.56 -41.82 22.84
CA ALA A 46 -21.25 -41.93 22.19
C ALA A 46 -20.14 -41.69 23.23
N GLN A 47 -19.25 -42.66 23.43
CA GLN A 47 -18.14 -42.58 24.37
C GLN A 47 -16.97 -41.81 23.74
N ILE A 48 -17.19 -40.52 23.47
CA ILE A 48 -16.22 -39.62 22.85
C ILE A 48 -14.98 -39.44 23.73
N VAL A 49 -13.82 -39.37 23.09
CA VAL A 49 -12.54 -39.15 23.77
C VAL A 49 -11.81 -37.96 23.19
N ASP A 50 -11.30 -37.12 24.09
CA ASP A 50 -10.37 -36.05 23.74
C ASP A 50 -8.96 -36.62 23.57
N ARG A 51 -8.29 -36.20 22.51
CA ARG A 51 -6.87 -36.49 22.29
C ARG A 51 -6.03 -35.34 22.82
N TYR A 52 -4.71 -35.54 22.91
CA TYR A 52 -3.81 -34.44 23.22
C TYR A 52 -2.51 -34.56 22.42
N ALA A 53 -1.82 -33.43 22.28
CA ALA A 53 -0.51 -33.35 21.63
C ALA A 53 0.42 -32.42 22.41
N SER A 54 1.71 -32.72 22.40
CA SER A 54 2.80 -31.94 22.96
C SER A 54 3.48 -31.14 21.85
N PHE A 55 3.61 -29.83 22.03
CA PHE A 55 4.23 -28.88 21.11
C PHE A 55 5.53 -28.36 21.70
N LYS A 56 6.66 -28.71 21.09
CA LYS A 56 8.00 -28.26 21.48
C LYS A 56 8.51 -27.25 20.47
N VAL A 57 8.58 -25.98 20.86
CA VAL A 57 9.12 -24.89 20.03
C VAL A 57 10.61 -24.73 20.30
N ASN A 58 11.44 -24.95 19.27
CA ASN A 58 12.89 -24.95 19.34
C ASN A 58 13.40 -25.84 20.48
N GLY A 59 14.28 -25.30 21.34
CA GLY A 59 14.83 -25.99 22.51
C GLY A 59 13.95 -25.96 23.76
N ASN A 60 12.78 -25.30 23.74
CA ASN A 60 11.99 -25.01 24.94
C ASN A 60 11.27 -26.26 25.49
N GLU A 61 10.75 -26.16 26.73
CA GLU A 61 9.89 -27.20 27.30
C GLU A 61 8.57 -27.34 26.51
N PRO A 62 8.05 -28.58 26.32
CA PRO A 62 6.86 -28.81 25.50
C PRO A 62 5.58 -28.34 26.21
N VAL A 63 4.70 -27.68 25.45
CA VAL A 63 3.34 -27.33 25.88
C VAL A 63 2.36 -28.41 25.45
N ARG A 64 1.53 -28.89 26.37
CA ARG A 64 0.51 -29.91 26.08
C ARG A 64 -0.84 -29.27 25.82
N LEU A 65 -1.47 -29.65 24.71
CA LEU A 65 -2.81 -29.21 24.33
C LEU A 65 -3.77 -30.38 24.23
N TYR A 66 -4.95 -30.22 24.81
CA TYR A 66 -6.06 -31.17 24.70
C TYR A 66 -7.01 -30.73 23.60
N PHE A 67 -7.34 -31.66 22.73
CA PHE A 67 -8.15 -31.47 21.55
C PHE A 67 -9.44 -32.27 21.69
N LYS A 68 -10.55 -31.54 21.71
CA LYS A 68 -11.86 -32.14 21.84
C LYS A 68 -12.18 -33.04 20.65
N ASN A 69 -12.98 -34.06 20.88
CA ASN A 69 -13.56 -34.82 19.79
C ASN A 69 -14.39 -33.91 18.86
N THR A 70 -14.16 -34.00 17.55
CA THR A 70 -14.86 -33.22 16.52
C THR A 70 -15.96 -34.01 15.82
N TYR A 71 -16.38 -35.14 16.40
CA TYR A 71 -17.40 -36.08 15.94
C TYR A 71 -17.07 -36.85 14.66
N SER A 72 -16.06 -36.44 13.90
CA SER A 72 -15.62 -37.09 12.66
C SER A 72 -14.19 -36.69 12.32
N ASP A 73 -13.44 -37.62 11.73
CA ASP A 73 -12.10 -37.35 11.20
C ASP A 73 -12.11 -36.40 9.98
N GLU A 74 -13.28 -36.15 9.39
CA GLU A 74 -13.45 -35.20 8.27
C GLU A 74 -13.86 -33.78 8.73
N ASN A 75 -14.19 -33.60 10.01
CA ASN A 75 -14.64 -32.31 10.56
C ASN A 75 -13.49 -31.61 11.28
N PHE A 76 -12.74 -30.79 10.56
CA PHE A 76 -11.59 -30.04 11.11
C PHE A 76 -12.03 -28.77 11.82
N ARG A 77 -11.47 -28.51 13.01
CA ARG A 77 -11.71 -27.33 13.84
C ARG A 77 -10.40 -26.65 14.21
N PRO A 78 -10.34 -25.31 14.23
CA PRO A 78 -9.14 -24.61 14.66
C PRO A 78 -8.94 -24.72 16.18
N TYR A 79 -7.68 -24.76 16.61
CA TYR A 79 -7.25 -24.56 17.99
C TYR A 79 -6.02 -23.65 17.98
N THR A 80 -6.04 -22.54 18.71
CA THR A 80 -4.94 -21.55 18.69
C THR A 80 -3.97 -21.78 19.85
N LEU A 81 -2.67 -21.82 19.54
CA LEU A 81 -1.57 -21.87 20.49
C LEU A 81 -0.68 -20.63 20.34
N PRO A 82 -0.51 -19.78 21.36
CA PRO A 82 0.54 -18.77 21.34
C PRO A 82 1.92 -19.44 21.39
N VAL A 83 2.82 -19.06 20.47
CA VAL A 83 4.20 -19.55 20.37
C VAL A 83 5.15 -18.38 20.19
N TYR A 84 6.28 -18.39 20.89
CA TYR A 84 7.33 -17.41 20.66
C TYR A 84 8.34 -17.96 19.65
N LEU A 85 8.59 -17.21 18.58
CA LEU A 85 9.49 -17.61 17.49
C LEU A 85 10.67 -16.63 17.42
N ASN A 86 11.86 -17.15 17.13
CA ASN A 86 13.06 -16.37 16.85
C ASN A 86 13.01 -15.85 15.40
N GLU A 87 13.72 -14.77 15.10
CA GLU A 87 13.93 -14.33 13.72
C GLU A 87 14.71 -15.41 12.96
N GLY A 88 14.26 -15.76 11.75
CA GLY A 88 14.81 -16.88 10.99
C GLY A 88 14.08 -18.22 11.22
N GLU A 89 14.76 -19.33 10.92
CA GLU A 89 14.17 -20.67 10.99
C GLU A 89 13.94 -21.10 12.45
N ASN A 90 12.70 -21.54 12.73
CA ASN A 90 12.28 -22.16 13.98
C ASN A 90 11.78 -23.58 13.70
N SER A 91 11.85 -24.43 14.71
CA SER A 91 11.31 -25.78 14.67
C SER A 91 10.18 -25.93 15.68
N ILE A 92 9.01 -26.41 15.26
CA ILE A 92 7.91 -26.78 16.16
C ILE A 92 7.67 -28.28 16.02
N LYS A 93 8.12 -29.05 17.00
CA LYS A 93 7.96 -30.51 17.05
C LYS A 93 6.68 -30.87 17.81
N ILE A 94 5.80 -31.61 17.16
CA ILE A 94 4.48 -32.04 17.62
C ILE A 94 4.48 -33.55 17.77
N TYR A 95 4.11 -34.07 18.93
CA TYR A 95 4.13 -35.49 19.24
C TYR A 95 3.17 -35.81 20.38
N ASN A 96 2.92 -37.09 20.67
CA ASN A 96 2.18 -37.50 21.87
C ASN A 96 3.18 -38.15 22.86
N ASP A 97 3.31 -37.59 24.05
CA ASP A 97 4.32 -38.02 25.04
C ASP A 97 3.81 -39.02 26.08
N ASN A 98 2.61 -39.59 25.90
CA ASN A 98 1.93 -40.46 26.86
C ASN A 98 1.77 -39.94 28.30
N TYR A 99 1.91 -38.63 28.54
CA TYR A 99 1.51 -37.93 29.77
C TYR A 99 0.21 -38.42 30.41
N ARG A 100 -0.83 -38.76 29.63
CA ARG A 100 -2.09 -39.31 30.17
C ARG A 100 -2.42 -40.64 29.53
N ILE A 101 -2.63 -41.67 30.34
CA ILE A 101 -3.08 -42.99 29.91
C ILE A 101 -4.60 -43.09 30.12
N LEU A 102 -5.36 -43.28 29.05
CA LEU A 102 -6.82 -43.44 29.11
C LEU A 102 -7.18 -44.91 29.29
N ARG A 103 -8.06 -45.20 30.26
CA ARG A 103 -8.58 -46.56 30.51
C ARG A 103 -10.10 -46.57 30.53
N CYS A 104 -10.72 -47.53 29.84
CA CYS A 104 -12.16 -47.74 29.84
C CYS A 104 -12.44 -49.11 30.47
N GLY A 105 -13.29 -49.10 31.50
CA GLY A 105 -13.75 -50.30 32.16
C GLY A 105 -15.00 -50.84 31.47
N THR A 106 -14.97 -52.08 31.00
CA THR A 106 -16.16 -52.80 30.53
C THR A 106 -16.51 -53.91 31.51
N GLY A 107 -17.79 -54.05 31.87
CA GLY A 107 -18.24 -55.09 32.81
C GLY A 107 -19.37 -54.63 33.73
N THR A 108 -19.79 -55.50 34.65
CA THR A 108 -20.82 -55.22 35.65
C THR A 108 -20.20 -54.75 36.98
N PRO A 109 -20.95 -54.01 37.83
CA PRO A 109 -20.47 -53.58 39.14
C PRO A 109 -19.89 -54.76 39.94
N GLY A 110 -18.60 -54.71 40.26
CA GLY A 110 -17.87 -55.78 40.96
C GLY A 110 -16.97 -56.66 40.07
N ASN A 111 -17.05 -56.55 38.74
CA ASN A 111 -16.21 -57.31 37.80
C ASN A 111 -15.94 -56.49 36.52
N ILE A 112 -15.17 -55.41 36.63
CA ILE A 112 -14.86 -54.48 35.54
C ILE A 112 -13.47 -54.81 34.97
N THR A 113 -13.38 -55.06 33.66
CA THR A 113 -12.13 -55.22 32.91
C THR A 113 -11.72 -53.88 32.30
N TYR A 114 -10.54 -53.36 32.64
CA TYR A 114 -10.05 -52.09 32.10
C TYR A 114 -9.17 -52.32 30.86
N HIS A 115 -9.60 -51.77 29.73
CA HIS A 115 -8.78 -51.64 28.52
C HIS A 115 -8.05 -50.31 28.55
N THR A 116 -6.81 -50.29 28.07
CA THR A 116 -6.02 -49.05 27.90
C THR A 116 -6.10 -48.62 26.45
N LEU A 117 -6.44 -47.36 26.19
CA LEU A 117 -6.43 -46.80 24.85
C LEU A 117 -4.97 -46.54 24.43
N VAL A 118 -4.65 -46.90 23.19
CA VAL A 118 -3.39 -46.47 22.58
C VAL A 118 -3.54 -45.00 22.22
N ASN A 119 -2.72 -44.13 22.80
CA ASN A 119 -2.83 -42.70 22.55
C ASN A 119 -2.29 -42.33 21.18
N TYR A 120 -2.95 -41.39 20.54
CA TYR A 120 -2.47 -40.69 19.36
C TYR A 120 -2.67 -39.18 19.55
N THR A 121 -1.97 -38.36 18.77
CA THR A 121 -2.40 -36.97 18.57
C THR A 121 -3.75 -36.94 17.81
N PRO A 122 -4.51 -35.83 17.82
CA PRO A 122 -5.54 -35.64 16.80
C PRO A 122 -4.93 -35.63 15.39
N ASN A 123 -5.77 -35.71 14.38
CA ASN A 123 -5.38 -35.50 13.00
C ASN A 123 -5.13 -34.01 12.78
N PHE A 124 -4.14 -33.64 11.96
CA PHE A 124 -3.80 -32.25 11.66
C PHE A 124 -3.86 -31.98 10.14
N ASP A 125 -4.68 -31.04 9.72
CA ASP A 125 -4.83 -30.65 8.30
C ASP A 125 -3.89 -29.49 7.95
N LYS A 126 -3.97 -28.38 8.71
CA LYS A 126 -3.23 -27.15 8.43
C LYS A 126 -2.74 -26.47 9.70
N PHE A 127 -1.58 -25.83 9.61
CA PHE A 127 -1.07 -24.90 10.61
C PHE A 127 -0.94 -23.51 9.98
N ILE A 128 -1.50 -22.50 10.62
CA ILE A 128 -1.33 -21.09 10.23
C ILE A 128 -0.55 -20.39 11.33
N ILE A 129 0.47 -19.61 10.96
CA ILE A 129 1.26 -18.83 11.90
C ILE A 129 1.17 -17.37 11.51
N TYR A 130 0.75 -16.54 12.46
CA TYR A 130 0.65 -15.10 12.29
C TYR A 130 1.06 -14.40 13.58
N PRO A 131 1.57 -13.16 13.53
CA PRO A 131 1.92 -12.42 14.75
C PRO A 131 0.74 -12.38 15.74
N ALA A 132 1.00 -12.62 17.02
CA ALA A 132 -0.04 -12.69 18.05
C ALA A 132 -0.69 -11.32 18.32
N TYR A 133 0.00 -10.26 17.90
CA TYR A 133 -0.50 -8.90 17.84
C TYR A 133 -0.40 -8.41 16.38
N LEU A 134 -1.55 -8.03 15.82
CA LEU A 134 -1.60 -6.93 14.86
C LEU A 134 -1.36 -5.64 15.67
N ASP A 135 -0.91 -4.55 15.03
CA ASP A 135 -0.83 -3.23 15.70
C ASP A 135 -2.17 -2.83 16.37
N THR A 136 -3.28 -3.51 16.07
CA THR A 136 -4.39 -3.77 17.01
C THR A 136 -5.24 -4.98 16.58
N ALA A 137 -5.77 -5.79 17.51
CA ALA A 137 -6.79 -6.83 17.19
C ALA A 137 -7.95 -6.83 18.22
N LEU A 138 -9.18 -6.69 17.72
CA LEU A 138 -10.46 -6.61 18.47
C LEU A 138 -11.07 -8.00 18.72
N SER A 139 -11.67 -8.24 19.90
CA SER A 139 -12.49 -9.43 20.22
C SER A 139 -13.99 -9.17 20.01
N ASP A 140 -14.76 -10.17 19.56
CA ASP A 140 -16.18 -10.04 19.12
C ASP A 140 -17.25 -10.54 20.11
N GLU A 141 -16.93 -10.77 21.40
CA GLU A 141 -17.96 -11.08 22.39
C GLU A 141 -18.78 -9.82 22.77
N GLY A 142 -20.10 -9.89 22.60
CA GLY A 142 -21.05 -8.83 22.97
C GLY A 142 -21.33 -7.78 21.90
N LYS A 143 -20.88 -7.97 20.65
CA LYS A 143 -21.13 -7.03 19.57
C LYS A 143 -22.37 -7.39 18.74
N LEU A 144 -23.21 -6.38 18.52
CA LEU A 144 -24.37 -6.34 17.63
C LEU A 144 -23.89 -6.16 16.19
N MET A 145 -24.51 -6.88 15.26
CA MET A 145 -24.17 -6.85 13.84
C MET A 145 -24.79 -5.64 13.16
N LEU A 146 -23.97 -4.93 12.37
CA LEU A 146 -24.39 -3.77 11.61
C LEU A 146 -24.28 -4.07 10.11
N LYS A 147 -25.29 -3.66 9.34
CA LYS A 147 -25.30 -3.78 7.87
C LYS A 147 -25.72 -2.46 7.26
N VAL A 148 -25.27 -2.18 6.04
CA VAL A 148 -25.70 -1.00 5.29
C VAL A 148 -26.06 -1.38 3.85
N TYR A 149 -27.15 -0.81 3.34
CA TYR A 149 -27.58 -0.89 1.95
C TYR A 149 -27.86 0.53 1.45
N SER A 150 -27.48 0.84 0.21
CA SER A 150 -27.73 2.16 -0.39
C SER A 150 -28.34 2.08 -1.79
N THR A 151 -29.06 3.14 -2.21
CA THR A 151 -29.42 3.37 -3.62
C THR A 151 -28.22 3.90 -4.41
N SER A 152 -28.32 3.97 -5.75
CA SER A 152 -27.42 4.77 -6.59
C SER A 152 -27.55 6.27 -6.26
N GLY A 153 -26.49 7.06 -6.47
CA GLY A 153 -26.45 8.51 -6.20
C GLY A 153 -25.51 8.95 -5.05
N GLY A 154 -24.74 8.04 -4.48
CA GLY A 154 -23.75 8.35 -3.47
C GLY A 154 -23.12 7.11 -2.84
N LYS A 155 -22.11 7.33 -1.99
CA LYS A 155 -21.39 6.30 -1.23
C LYS A 155 -21.69 6.42 0.25
N VAL A 156 -21.81 5.28 0.93
CA VAL A 156 -21.95 5.21 2.38
C VAL A 156 -20.80 4.39 2.96
N LEU A 157 -20.10 4.95 3.92
CA LEU A 157 -19.09 4.27 4.71
C LEU A 157 -19.58 4.19 6.16
N MET A 158 -19.55 3.00 6.74
CA MET A 158 -19.86 2.79 8.15
C MET A 158 -18.55 2.49 8.88
N ASP A 159 -18.27 3.19 9.99
CA ASP A 159 -17.00 3.01 10.72
C ASP A 159 -16.85 1.64 11.38
N LYS A 160 -17.96 0.94 11.62
CA LYS A 160 -18.00 -0.32 12.33
C LYS A 160 -19.03 -1.25 11.71
N ASN A 161 -18.63 -2.50 11.46
CA ASN A 161 -19.56 -3.57 11.10
C ASN A 161 -20.11 -4.32 12.33
N TYR A 162 -19.60 -3.99 13.52
CA TYR A 162 -19.98 -4.58 14.81
C TYR A 162 -19.86 -3.53 15.93
N ALA A 163 -20.84 -3.43 16.84
CA ALA A 163 -20.82 -2.48 17.96
C ALA A 163 -21.47 -3.08 19.22
N GLN A 164 -21.04 -2.72 20.43
CA GLN A 164 -21.71 -3.15 21.67
C GLN A 164 -23.04 -2.40 21.87
N ALA A 165 -23.95 -2.98 22.66
CA ALA A 165 -25.20 -2.29 23.02
C ALA A 165 -24.90 -0.97 23.77
N GLY A 166 -25.49 0.13 23.32
CA GLY A 166 -25.23 1.49 23.80
C GLY A 166 -24.05 2.19 23.11
N GLU A 167 -23.28 1.48 22.27
CA GLU A 167 -22.14 2.05 21.53
C GLU A 167 -22.63 2.84 20.32
N SER A 168 -21.95 3.96 20.03
CA SER A 168 -22.23 4.77 18.84
C SER A 168 -21.50 4.23 17.62
N VAL A 169 -22.22 4.08 16.51
CA VAL A 169 -21.72 3.88 15.14
C VAL A 169 -21.83 5.19 14.36
N SER A 170 -20.84 5.48 13.52
CA SER A 170 -20.89 6.60 12.58
C SER A 170 -21.08 6.10 11.15
N LEU A 171 -22.07 6.64 10.46
CA LEU A 171 -22.19 6.56 9.02
C LEU A 171 -21.66 7.85 8.42
N PHE A 172 -20.84 7.72 7.39
CA PHE A 172 -20.30 8.79 6.57
C PHE A 172 -20.91 8.65 5.19
N PHE A 173 -21.44 9.75 4.68
CA PHE A 173 -22.05 9.78 3.37
C PHE A 173 -21.26 10.72 2.47
N THR A 174 -20.97 10.23 1.29
CA THR A 174 -20.42 10.99 0.19
C THR A 174 -21.46 10.93 -0.91
N PRO A 175 -22.48 11.81 -0.88
CA PRO A 175 -23.38 11.89 -2.03
C PRO A 175 -22.56 12.28 -3.26
N ASP A 176 -22.98 11.84 -4.44
CA ASP A 176 -22.30 12.19 -5.69
C ASP A 176 -22.33 13.72 -5.92
N TYR A 177 -23.32 14.41 -5.33
CA TYR A 177 -23.42 15.88 -5.30
C TYR A 177 -23.72 16.41 -3.89
N GLU A 178 -23.12 17.54 -3.51
CA GLU A 178 -23.23 18.15 -2.17
C GLU A 178 -24.68 18.51 -1.79
N GLU A 179 -25.52 18.77 -2.78
CA GLU A 179 -26.92 19.15 -2.66
C GLU A 179 -27.88 17.96 -2.63
N SER A 180 -27.37 16.73 -2.78
CA SER A 180 -28.19 15.52 -2.74
C SER A 180 -28.85 15.34 -1.39
N LYS A 181 -30.11 14.92 -1.42
CA LYS A 181 -30.87 14.63 -0.22
C LYS A 181 -30.60 13.19 0.19
N ILE A 182 -30.21 13.02 1.45
CA ILE A 182 -29.87 11.73 2.03
C ILE A 182 -30.98 11.36 2.99
N SER A 183 -31.54 10.17 2.84
CA SER A 183 -32.46 9.58 3.81
C SER A 183 -31.90 8.27 4.35
N VAL A 184 -32.03 8.04 5.65
CA VAL A 184 -31.46 6.89 6.34
C VAL A 184 -32.50 6.27 7.25
N ARG A 185 -32.71 4.97 7.11
CA ARG A 185 -33.52 4.16 8.04
C ARG A 185 -32.64 3.15 8.75
N ALA A 186 -32.70 3.12 10.08
CA ALA A 186 -32.17 2.01 10.87
C ALA A 186 -33.29 0.99 11.08
N ASN A 187 -33.13 -0.19 10.47
CA ASN A 187 -34.19 -1.18 10.32
C ASN A 187 -35.44 -0.53 9.67
N SER A 188 -36.53 -0.41 10.41
CA SER A 188 -37.76 0.25 9.95
C SER A 188 -37.90 1.72 10.37
N THR A 189 -36.98 2.25 11.17
CA THR A 189 -37.09 3.58 11.79
C THR A 189 -36.31 4.61 10.99
N ASP A 190 -36.98 5.68 10.55
CA ASP A 190 -36.32 6.83 9.93
C ASP A 190 -35.48 7.59 10.96
N ILE A 191 -34.20 7.75 10.65
CA ILE A 191 -33.21 8.44 11.47
C ILE A 191 -32.48 9.55 10.69
N SER A 192 -33.04 9.97 9.55
CA SER A 192 -32.44 10.99 8.67
C SER A 192 -32.19 12.33 9.37
N SER A 193 -32.94 12.64 10.43
CA SER A 193 -32.74 13.84 11.24
C SER A 193 -31.43 13.86 12.05
N LEU A 194 -30.74 12.72 12.18
CA LEU A 194 -29.45 12.61 12.87
C LEU A 194 -28.25 12.94 11.97
N ILE A 195 -28.48 13.20 10.67
CA ILE A 195 -27.43 13.60 9.73
C ILE A 195 -26.96 15.01 10.06
N GLN A 196 -25.65 15.18 10.20
CA GLN A 196 -24.95 16.43 10.40
C GLN A 196 -23.94 16.65 9.27
N LYS A 197 -23.68 17.91 8.93
CA LYS A 197 -22.69 18.28 7.91
C LYS A 197 -21.55 19.05 8.58
N GLU A 198 -20.36 18.46 8.57
CA GLU A 198 -19.15 19.07 9.14
C GLU A 198 -18.02 18.98 8.10
N GLY A 199 -17.43 20.12 7.73
CA GLY A 199 -16.28 20.15 6.82
C GLY A 199 -16.53 19.56 5.41
N GLY A 200 -17.77 19.58 4.93
CA GLY A 200 -18.15 19.02 3.62
C GLY A 200 -18.48 17.53 3.61
N ILE A 201 -18.38 16.86 4.76
CA ILE A 201 -18.73 15.44 4.92
C ILE A 201 -20.05 15.34 5.68
N PHE A 202 -20.99 14.55 5.15
CA PHE A 202 -22.22 14.22 5.87
C PHE A 202 -21.93 13.06 6.81
N LYS A 203 -22.26 13.22 8.08
CA LYS A 203 -22.06 12.21 9.13
C LYS A 203 -23.33 12.02 9.92
N LEU A 204 -23.68 10.77 10.21
CA LEU A 204 -24.75 10.42 11.14
C LEU A 204 -24.14 9.56 12.24
N THR A 205 -24.44 9.88 13.50
CA THR A 205 -24.05 9.05 14.64
C THR A 205 -25.29 8.40 15.24
N TYR A 206 -25.28 7.08 15.41
CA TYR A 206 -26.41 6.30 15.93
C TYR A 206 -25.96 5.40 17.09
N GLN A 207 -26.70 5.40 18.20
CA GLN A 207 -26.46 4.45 19.30
C GLN A 207 -27.14 3.12 19.04
N VAL A 208 -26.35 2.07 18.89
CA VAL A 208 -26.83 0.73 18.55
C VAL A 208 -27.25 -0.01 19.81
N ASN A 209 -28.47 -0.55 19.84
CA ASN A 209 -28.97 -1.36 20.96
C ASN A 209 -29.45 -2.76 20.54
N SER A 210 -29.53 -3.03 19.24
CA SER A 210 -29.77 -4.35 18.64
C SER A 210 -29.04 -4.45 17.30
N ASP A 211 -29.03 -5.63 16.68
CA ASP A 211 -28.64 -5.77 15.27
C ASP A 211 -29.39 -4.73 14.43
N THR A 212 -28.65 -4.02 13.58
CA THR A 212 -29.17 -2.85 12.87
C THR A 212 -28.74 -2.89 11.42
N THR A 213 -29.72 -2.86 10.52
CA THR A 213 -29.50 -2.67 9.08
C THR A 213 -29.86 -1.24 8.70
N PHE A 214 -28.89 -0.48 8.20
CA PHE A 214 -29.09 0.86 7.68
C PHE A 214 -29.49 0.80 6.20
N TYR A 215 -30.63 1.37 5.85
CA TYR A 215 -31.05 1.60 4.46
C TYR A 215 -30.87 3.07 4.15
N VAL A 216 -29.99 3.39 3.21
CA VAL A 216 -29.67 4.75 2.80
C VAL A 216 -30.22 4.98 1.39
N ALA A 217 -30.91 6.09 1.17
CA ALA A 217 -31.29 6.51 -0.17
C ALA A 217 -30.72 7.90 -0.46
N PHE A 218 -30.08 7.99 -1.62
CA PHE A 218 -29.59 9.23 -2.21
C PHE A 218 -30.61 9.70 -3.26
N GLU A 219 -31.12 10.91 -3.07
CA GLU A 219 -31.95 11.62 -4.03
C GLU A 219 -31.11 12.78 -4.60
N ASN A 220 -30.54 12.57 -5.78
CA ASN A 220 -29.73 13.59 -6.46
C ASN A 220 -30.64 14.71 -7.00
N PRO A 221 -30.25 15.99 -6.89
CA PRO A 221 -30.97 17.08 -7.53
C PRO A 221 -30.75 17.03 -9.04
N GLU A 222 -31.71 17.56 -9.79
CA GLU A 222 -31.61 17.65 -11.24
C GLU A 222 -30.41 18.53 -11.66
N ASN A 223 -29.71 18.12 -12.72
CA ASN A 223 -28.76 18.95 -13.47
C ASN A 223 -27.51 19.40 -12.68
N MET A 224 -26.99 18.54 -11.81
CA MET A 224 -25.91 18.87 -10.87
C MET A 224 -24.49 18.57 -11.37
N ASP A 225 -24.32 18.13 -12.62
CA ASP A 225 -22.98 17.94 -13.17
C ASP A 225 -22.19 19.26 -13.19
N LYS A 226 -20.92 19.20 -12.76
CA LYS A 226 -20.04 20.38 -12.67
C LYS A 226 -19.87 21.05 -14.04
N TYR A 227 -19.81 20.26 -15.10
CA TYR A 227 -19.44 20.70 -16.45
C TYR A 227 -20.62 20.67 -17.43
N ILE A 228 -21.44 19.61 -17.39
CA ILE A 228 -22.59 19.41 -18.27
C ILE A 228 -23.80 20.15 -17.72
N LYS A 229 -24.36 21.06 -18.52
CA LYS A 229 -25.65 21.69 -18.20
C LYS A 229 -26.80 20.80 -18.61
N ASN A 230 -27.85 20.80 -17.80
CA ASN A 230 -29.03 19.96 -17.99
C ASN A 230 -28.71 18.44 -18.01
N SER A 231 -27.75 18.00 -17.20
CA SER A 231 -27.23 16.62 -17.19
C SER A 231 -28.29 15.55 -16.98
N SER A 232 -29.33 15.82 -16.19
CA SER A 232 -30.43 14.88 -15.94
C SER A 232 -31.67 15.17 -16.79
N PHE A 233 -31.59 16.11 -17.74
CA PHE A 233 -32.73 16.61 -18.51
C PHE A 233 -33.84 17.23 -17.66
N GLY A 234 -33.52 17.61 -16.42
CA GLY A 234 -34.50 18.03 -15.42
C GLY A 234 -35.22 19.35 -15.70
N PHE A 235 -34.77 20.12 -16.69
CA PHE A 235 -35.53 21.28 -17.19
C PHE A 235 -36.79 20.88 -17.98
N GLY A 236 -36.94 19.59 -18.33
CA GLY A 236 -38.05 19.09 -19.12
C GLY A 236 -37.94 19.40 -20.61
N ASP A 237 -36.77 19.87 -21.05
CA ASP A 237 -36.45 20.19 -22.43
C ASP A 237 -34.96 19.90 -22.74
N LEU A 238 -34.56 20.11 -23.99
CA LEU A 238 -33.19 19.93 -24.48
C LEU A 238 -32.33 21.19 -24.35
N SER A 239 -32.67 22.12 -23.45
CA SER A 239 -31.82 23.29 -23.20
C SER A 239 -30.37 22.86 -23.00
N TYR A 240 -29.45 23.61 -23.59
CA TYR A 240 -27.99 23.37 -23.61
C TYR A 240 -27.50 22.21 -24.50
N PHE A 241 -28.40 21.43 -25.09
CA PHE A 241 -28.06 20.41 -26.10
C PHE A 241 -28.50 20.84 -27.49
N GLU A 242 -27.64 20.61 -28.47
CA GLU A 242 -28.02 20.59 -29.88
C GLU A 242 -28.52 19.19 -30.21
N ALA A 243 -29.63 19.09 -30.93
CA ALA A 243 -30.25 17.81 -31.26
C ALA A 243 -30.44 17.63 -32.76
N GLU A 244 -30.16 16.43 -33.24
CA GLU A 244 -30.37 16.00 -34.62
C GLU A 244 -31.23 14.73 -34.63
N GLY A 245 -32.23 14.66 -35.51
CA GLY A 245 -33.14 13.50 -35.58
C GLY A 245 -34.19 13.50 -34.46
N SER A 246 -34.65 12.31 -34.05
CA SER A 246 -35.70 12.19 -33.02
C SER A 246 -35.12 12.14 -31.61
N ALA A 247 -35.27 13.24 -30.89
CA ALA A 247 -34.87 13.42 -29.50
C ALA A 247 -35.96 14.16 -28.73
N ALA A 248 -36.43 13.59 -27.61
CA ALA A 248 -37.49 14.17 -26.79
C ALA A 248 -37.25 13.93 -25.30
N VAL A 249 -37.47 14.96 -24.47
CA VAL A 249 -37.43 14.81 -23.02
C VAL A 249 -38.82 14.42 -22.53
N GLU A 250 -38.89 13.32 -21.77
CA GLU A 250 -40.12 12.71 -21.27
C GLU A 250 -40.01 12.49 -19.73
N SER A 251 -41.10 12.08 -19.06
CA SER A 251 -41.15 11.97 -17.58
C SER A 251 -41.89 10.74 -17.05
N ASP A 252 -42.18 9.76 -17.92
CA ASP A 252 -42.82 8.50 -17.55
C ASP A 252 -42.02 7.73 -16.47
N GLU A 253 -42.72 7.28 -15.42
CA GLU A 253 -42.11 6.60 -14.27
C GLU A 253 -41.53 5.24 -14.63
N GLU A 254 -42.07 4.53 -15.63
CA GLU A 254 -41.56 3.23 -16.05
C GLU A 254 -40.22 3.34 -16.80
N ASN A 255 -39.94 4.53 -17.33
CA ASN A 255 -38.81 4.78 -18.23
C ASN A 255 -37.73 5.70 -17.69
N ARG A 256 -37.84 6.17 -16.45
CA ARG A 256 -36.81 6.99 -15.78
C ARG A 256 -36.04 6.17 -14.73
N LEU A 257 -34.80 6.57 -14.42
CA LEU A 257 -33.99 5.90 -13.39
C LEU A 257 -34.27 6.52 -12.01
N SER A 258 -33.90 7.79 -11.85
CA SER A 258 -34.02 8.52 -10.58
C SER A 258 -34.43 9.99 -10.77
N SER A 259 -34.19 10.54 -11.96
CA SER A 259 -34.54 11.91 -12.33
C SER A 259 -36.03 12.03 -12.67
N LYS A 260 -36.59 13.24 -12.55
CA LYS A 260 -37.98 13.56 -12.92
C LYS A 260 -38.22 13.44 -14.43
N HIS A 261 -37.17 13.69 -15.21
CA HIS A 261 -37.18 13.64 -16.66
C HIS A 261 -36.06 12.74 -17.16
N TYR A 262 -36.19 12.24 -18.37
CA TYR A 262 -35.16 11.51 -19.09
C TYR A 262 -35.20 11.91 -20.57
N LEU A 263 -34.13 11.64 -21.30
CA LEU A 263 -34.08 11.86 -22.74
C LEU A 263 -34.38 10.55 -23.48
N LYS A 264 -35.38 10.57 -24.35
CA LYS A 264 -35.62 9.53 -25.35
C LYS A 264 -34.96 9.91 -26.66
N LEU A 265 -34.09 9.04 -27.16
CA LEU A 265 -33.56 9.08 -28.52
C LEU A 265 -34.19 7.95 -29.33
N ASP A 266 -34.77 8.26 -30.48
CA ASP A 266 -35.25 7.28 -31.47
C ASP A 266 -34.47 7.45 -32.78
N GLY A 267 -33.26 6.87 -32.80
CA GLY A 267 -32.28 7.11 -33.86
C GLY A 267 -31.66 8.53 -33.86
N GLY A 268 -31.99 9.37 -32.87
CA GLY A 268 -31.51 10.74 -32.75
C GLY A 268 -30.13 10.87 -32.10
N LYS A 269 -29.62 12.09 -32.09
CA LYS A 269 -28.32 12.50 -31.51
C LYS A 269 -28.48 13.80 -30.72
N ILE A 270 -27.74 13.91 -29.62
CA ILE A 270 -27.54 15.15 -28.87
C ILE A 270 -26.05 15.47 -28.69
N THR A 271 -25.71 16.76 -28.67
CA THR A 271 -24.35 17.26 -28.38
C THR A 271 -24.38 18.53 -27.52
N GLN A 272 -23.36 18.73 -26.68
CA GLN A 272 -23.16 19.94 -25.90
C GLN A 272 -21.68 20.35 -25.94
N SER A 273 -21.42 21.66 -26.07
CA SER A 273 -20.07 22.22 -25.99
C SER A 273 -19.82 22.80 -24.60
N ILE A 274 -18.73 22.36 -23.97
CA ILE A 274 -18.27 22.76 -22.64
C ILE A 274 -17.07 23.69 -22.80
N THR A 275 -17.09 24.80 -22.07
CA THR A 275 -15.99 25.79 -22.01
C THR A 275 -15.61 26.06 -20.56
N GLY A 276 -14.33 26.30 -20.26
CA GLY A 276 -13.88 26.54 -18.88
C GLY A 276 -13.52 25.26 -18.10
N ILE A 277 -13.40 24.14 -18.81
CA ILE A 277 -13.01 22.84 -18.24
C ILE A 277 -11.48 22.74 -18.15
N GLU A 278 -10.95 22.29 -17.02
CA GLU A 278 -9.51 22.16 -16.85
C GLU A 278 -8.94 21.09 -17.80
N ASP A 279 -7.79 21.36 -18.42
CA ASP A 279 -7.11 20.39 -19.29
C ASP A 279 -6.83 19.10 -18.49
N GLY A 280 -7.24 17.96 -19.03
CA GLY A 280 -7.18 16.69 -18.30
C GLY A 280 -8.08 15.61 -18.89
N ILE A 281 -7.97 14.41 -18.32
CA ILE A 281 -8.80 13.27 -18.72
C ILE A 281 -10.07 13.29 -17.85
N TYR A 282 -11.19 12.92 -18.46
CA TYR A 282 -12.48 12.80 -17.80
C TYR A 282 -13.18 11.52 -18.25
N SER A 283 -14.16 11.09 -17.46
CA SER A 283 -15.10 10.01 -17.75
C SER A 283 -16.45 10.63 -18.05
N LEU A 284 -16.84 10.62 -19.33
CA LEU A 284 -18.19 10.92 -19.78
C LEU A 284 -19.04 9.67 -19.62
N PHE A 285 -20.13 9.72 -18.88
CA PHE A 285 -21.02 8.58 -18.71
C PHE A 285 -22.50 8.95 -18.77
N VAL A 286 -23.32 7.94 -19.02
CA VAL A 286 -24.78 8.04 -19.05
C VAL A 286 -25.38 6.76 -18.53
N TYR A 287 -26.50 6.85 -17.83
CA TYR A 287 -27.35 5.68 -17.60
C TYR A 287 -28.31 5.53 -18.76
N ALA A 288 -28.34 4.34 -19.36
CA ALA A 288 -29.26 4.07 -20.45
C ALA A 288 -29.95 2.72 -20.33
N LYS A 289 -31.15 2.66 -20.92
CA LYS A 289 -31.85 1.40 -21.24
C LYS A 289 -32.55 1.55 -22.59
N GLY A 290 -32.91 0.44 -23.21
CA GLY A 290 -33.68 0.47 -24.46
C GLY A 290 -33.38 -0.72 -25.35
N ASN A 291 -33.60 -0.54 -26.65
CA ASN A 291 -33.33 -1.54 -27.67
C ASN A 291 -32.54 -0.93 -28.82
N GLY A 292 -31.35 -1.48 -29.09
CA GLY A 292 -30.44 -1.05 -30.15
C GLY A 292 -29.05 -0.70 -29.63
N SER A 293 -28.42 0.33 -30.21
CA SER A 293 -27.07 0.76 -29.81
C SER A 293 -27.02 2.23 -29.44
N LEU A 294 -26.14 2.55 -28.49
CA LEU A 294 -25.83 3.90 -28.03
C LEU A 294 -24.36 4.22 -28.32
N THR A 295 -24.11 5.35 -28.97
CA THR A 295 -22.77 5.88 -29.24
C THR A 295 -22.54 7.14 -28.41
N LEU A 296 -21.57 7.11 -27.49
CA LEU A 296 -21.07 8.31 -26.81
C LEU A 296 -20.07 9.04 -27.71
N LEU A 297 -20.07 10.37 -27.67
CA LEU A 297 -19.32 11.25 -28.56
C LEU A 297 -18.45 12.23 -27.76
N SER A 298 -17.24 12.50 -28.24
CA SER A 298 -16.32 13.50 -27.70
C SER A 298 -15.44 14.09 -28.79
N GLY A 299 -15.82 15.23 -29.36
CA GLY A 299 -15.15 15.77 -30.55
C GLY A 299 -15.14 14.75 -31.69
N ASP A 300 -13.95 14.34 -32.12
CA ASP A 300 -13.75 13.31 -33.16
C ASP A 300 -13.76 11.87 -32.62
N GLU A 301 -13.76 11.70 -31.29
CA GLU A 301 -13.77 10.39 -30.63
C GLU A 301 -15.19 9.90 -30.38
N SER A 302 -15.39 8.58 -30.43
CA SER A 302 -16.67 7.97 -30.12
C SER A 302 -16.52 6.53 -29.62
N LYS A 303 -17.50 6.07 -28.84
CA LYS A 303 -17.58 4.68 -28.35
C LYS A 303 -19.02 4.18 -28.40
N THR A 304 -19.23 3.02 -29.03
CA THR A 304 -20.57 2.44 -29.27
C THR A 304 -20.82 1.20 -28.41
N TYR A 305 -22.04 1.11 -27.88
CA TYR A 305 -22.51 0.08 -26.97
C TYR A 305 -23.81 -0.55 -27.47
N VAL A 306 -24.01 -1.84 -27.21
CA VAL A 306 -25.33 -2.48 -27.29
C VAL A 306 -26.05 -2.23 -25.97
N VAL A 307 -27.27 -1.69 -26.03
CA VAL A 307 -28.01 -1.26 -24.84
C VAL A 307 -28.94 -2.36 -24.33
N SER A 308 -29.01 -2.51 -23.00
CA SER A 308 -29.88 -3.50 -22.33
C SER A 308 -31.28 -2.95 -22.06
N ASP A 309 -32.24 -3.84 -21.76
CA ASP A 309 -33.60 -3.46 -21.37
C ASP A 309 -33.68 -2.87 -19.94
N LYS A 310 -32.61 -2.98 -19.16
CA LYS A 310 -32.45 -2.39 -17.83
C LYS A 310 -31.49 -1.22 -17.87
N TYR A 311 -31.68 -0.28 -16.95
CA TYR A 311 -30.75 0.83 -16.78
C TYR A 311 -29.38 0.30 -16.39
N GLN A 312 -28.39 0.62 -17.22
CA GLN A 312 -26.97 0.35 -17.00
C GLN A 312 -26.18 1.62 -17.29
N ARG A 313 -25.01 1.74 -16.67
CA ARG A 313 -24.08 2.83 -16.94
C ARG A 313 -23.25 2.50 -18.18
N TYR A 314 -23.19 3.44 -19.12
CA TYR A 314 -22.32 3.41 -20.29
C TYR A 314 -21.38 4.59 -20.22
N GLU A 315 -20.10 4.39 -20.51
CA GLU A 315 -19.08 5.40 -20.26
C GLU A 315 -18.00 5.48 -21.34
N MET A 316 -17.38 6.63 -21.50
CA MET A 316 -16.28 6.86 -22.42
C MET A 316 -15.29 7.82 -21.76
N ARG A 317 -14.00 7.52 -21.87
CA ARG A 317 -12.96 8.46 -21.45
C ARG A 317 -12.67 9.46 -22.54
N VAL A 318 -12.48 10.71 -22.13
CA VAL A 318 -12.36 11.86 -23.00
C VAL A 318 -11.25 12.78 -22.50
N PHE A 319 -10.55 13.44 -23.42
CA PHE A 319 -9.52 14.41 -23.07
C PHE A 319 -10.04 15.82 -23.32
N ALA A 320 -10.12 16.63 -22.26
CA ALA A 320 -10.35 18.06 -22.38
C ALA A 320 -9.01 18.75 -22.67
N GLN A 321 -8.98 19.61 -23.69
CA GLN A 321 -7.80 20.37 -24.06
C GLN A 321 -8.19 21.79 -24.45
N ASN A 322 -7.28 22.74 -24.21
CA ASN A 322 -7.47 24.15 -24.54
C ASN A 322 -8.72 24.74 -23.87
N ASN A 323 -9.03 24.29 -22.65
CA ASN A 323 -10.16 24.78 -21.87
C ASN A 323 -11.55 24.52 -22.52
N SER A 324 -11.66 23.52 -23.40
CA SER A 324 -12.89 23.19 -24.13
C SER A 324 -13.06 21.69 -24.37
N LEU A 325 -14.32 21.24 -24.47
CA LEU A 325 -14.68 19.86 -24.81
C LEU A 325 -16.07 19.82 -25.45
N SER A 326 -16.27 19.05 -26.52
CA SER A 326 -17.60 18.78 -27.09
C SER A 326 -18.00 17.35 -26.77
N ILE A 327 -19.16 17.13 -26.14
CA ILE A 327 -19.65 15.80 -25.73
C ILE A 327 -21.03 15.52 -26.30
N GLY A 328 -21.43 14.25 -26.41
CA GLY A 328 -22.75 13.90 -26.91
C GLY A 328 -23.10 12.42 -26.87
N ALA A 329 -24.31 12.10 -27.31
CA ALA A 329 -24.84 10.75 -27.39
C ALA A 329 -25.70 10.58 -28.64
N GLN A 330 -25.62 9.43 -29.30
CA GLN A 330 -26.39 9.08 -30.49
C GLN A 330 -26.97 7.68 -30.33
N ALA A 331 -28.24 7.51 -30.68
CA ALA A 331 -28.91 6.21 -30.67
C ALA A 331 -29.06 5.62 -32.08
N GLN A 332 -29.07 4.30 -32.16
CA GLN A 332 -29.69 3.54 -33.24
C GLN A 332 -30.77 2.64 -32.62
N GLY A 333 -32.04 2.98 -32.82
CA GLY A 333 -33.17 2.40 -32.09
C GLY A 333 -33.69 3.35 -31.01
N VAL A 334 -34.54 2.83 -30.12
CA VAL A 334 -35.20 3.61 -29.05
C VAL A 334 -34.43 3.42 -27.75
N ILE A 335 -33.73 4.45 -27.32
CA ILE A 335 -32.88 4.48 -26.13
C ILE A 335 -33.33 5.60 -25.20
N TYR A 336 -33.39 5.28 -23.91
CA TYR A 336 -33.73 6.20 -22.83
C TYR A 336 -32.46 6.51 -22.03
N LEU A 337 -32.09 7.78 -21.97
CA LEU A 337 -30.90 8.29 -21.29
C LEU A 337 -31.29 9.07 -20.04
N ASP A 338 -30.57 8.81 -18.95
CA ASP A 338 -30.68 9.52 -17.69
C ASP A 338 -29.27 9.79 -17.14
N ASP A 339 -29.10 10.85 -16.35
CA ASP A 339 -27.86 11.24 -15.68
C ASP A 339 -26.61 11.26 -16.60
N PHE A 340 -26.59 12.22 -17.53
CA PHE A 340 -25.51 12.44 -18.48
C PHE A 340 -24.41 13.32 -17.88
N SER A 341 -23.31 12.69 -17.47
CA SER A 341 -22.37 13.26 -16.50
C SER A 341 -20.91 13.13 -16.95
N LEU A 342 -20.07 14.05 -16.48
CA LEU A 342 -18.65 14.16 -16.79
C LEU A 342 -17.84 14.32 -15.50
N SER A 343 -17.02 13.33 -15.17
CA SER A 343 -16.28 13.31 -13.90
C SER A 343 -14.80 12.97 -14.09
N ASN A 344 -13.94 13.36 -13.14
CA ASN A 344 -12.53 12.96 -13.11
C ASN A 344 -12.22 11.97 -11.96
N GLU A 345 -13.25 11.36 -11.35
CA GLU A 345 -13.11 10.59 -10.10
C GLU A 345 -12.26 9.31 -10.21
N HIS A 346 -12.19 8.76 -11.43
CA HIS A 346 -11.42 7.56 -11.74
C HIS A 346 -9.93 7.85 -12.01
N ILE A 347 -9.45 9.05 -11.71
CA ILE A 347 -8.07 9.48 -11.92
C ILE A 347 -7.43 9.82 -10.58
N ASP A 348 -6.21 9.35 -10.41
CA ASP A 348 -5.33 9.78 -9.33
C ASP A 348 -4.17 10.58 -9.92
N SER A 349 -4.11 11.88 -9.61
CA SER A 349 -3.04 12.75 -10.10
C SER A 349 -1.66 12.40 -9.54
N ALA A 350 -1.58 11.57 -8.48
CA ALA A 350 -0.33 11.02 -7.96
C ALA A 350 0.17 9.79 -8.76
N ILE A 351 -0.66 9.24 -9.64
CA ILE A 351 -0.32 8.09 -10.50
C ILE A 351 -0.05 8.62 -11.92
N LEU A 352 1.06 8.17 -12.51
CA LEU A 352 1.39 8.47 -13.91
C LEU A 352 0.83 7.38 -14.83
N TYR A 353 1.10 6.12 -14.50
CA TYR A 353 0.57 4.95 -15.20
C TYR A 353 -0.01 3.95 -14.19
N PHE A 354 -1.20 3.43 -14.48
CA PHE A 354 -1.78 2.26 -13.84
C PHE A 354 -2.02 1.16 -14.89
N VAL A 355 -1.32 0.03 -14.78
CA VAL A 355 -1.43 -1.09 -15.71
C VAL A 355 -1.98 -2.30 -14.98
N ASP A 356 -3.15 -2.77 -15.39
CA ASP A 356 -3.71 -4.05 -14.99
C ASP A 356 -3.26 -5.11 -16.02
N CYS A 357 -2.16 -5.79 -15.73
CA CYS A 357 -1.46 -6.58 -16.74
C CYS A 357 -2.30 -7.80 -17.10
N GLY A 358 -2.64 -7.95 -18.38
CA GLY A 358 -3.46 -9.05 -18.86
C GLY A 358 -4.96 -8.92 -18.58
N ASP A 359 -5.43 -7.70 -18.31
CA ASP A 359 -6.86 -7.38 -18.20
C ASP A 359 -7.62 -7.79 -19.49
N PRO A 360 -8.68 -8.62 -19.39
CA PRO A 360 -9.48 -9.03 -20.55
C PRO A 360 -10.30 -7.89 -21.16
N ASN A 361 -10.58 -6.80 -20.42
CA ASN A 361 -11.24 -5.61 -20.94
C ASN A 361 -10.47 -4.35 -20.55
N PRO A 362 -9.54 -3.88 -21.39
CA PRO A 362 -8.65 -2.76 -21.02
C PRO A 362 -9.33 -1.42 -20.73
N TYR A 363 -10.64 -1.31 -20.94
CA TYR A 363 -11.38 -0.05 -20.77
C TYR A 363 -11.95 0.13 -19.37
N THR A 364 -11.98 -0.91 -18.54
CA THR A 364 -12.55 -0.94 -17.19
C THR A 364 -11.45 -0.86 -16.11
N LEU A 365 -11.85 -0.61 -14.87
CA LEU A 365 -10.96 -0.65 -13.70
C LEU A 365 -11.35 -1.80 -12.79
N SER A 366 -10.34 -2.38 -12.15
CA SER A 366 -10.52 -3.17 -10.94
C SER A 366 -11.08 -2.32 -9.80
N GLU A 367 -11.84 -2.94 -8.90
CA GLU A 367 -12.48 -2.25 -7.78
C GLU A 367 -11.48 -1.45 -6.93
N GLY A 368 -11.75 -0.16 -6.75
CA GLY A 368 -10.93 0.75 -5.93
C GLY A 368 -9.71 1.35 -6.64
N ASP A 369 -9.39 0.90 -7.85
CA ASP A 369 -8.26 1.44 -8.62
C ASP A 369 -8.63 2.70 -9.41
N LYS A 370 -7.59 3.42 -9.83
CA LYS A 370 -7.70 4.67 -10.58
C LYS A 370 -6.63 4.72 -11.67
N PHE A 371 -6.96 5.37 -12.78
CA PHE A 371 -6.01 5.65 -13.83
C PHE A 371 -4.98 6.67 -13.39
N GLY A 372 -3.80 6.54 -14.00
CA GLY A 372 -2.82 7.60 -13.99
C GLY A 372 -3.12 8.67 -15.04
N ILE A 373 -2.44 9.80 -14.92
CA ILE A 373 -2.61 10.93 -15.85
C ILE A 373 -2.10 10.67 -17.27
N TYR A 374 -1.37 9.57 -17.51
CA TYR A 374 -0.80 9.25 -18.82
C TYR A 374 -1.40 8.02 -19.50
N ASN A 375 -2.40 7.36 -18.92
CA ASN A 375 -3.09 6.25 -19.60
C ASN A 375 -4.61 6.26 -19.46
N SER A 376 -5.27 5.84 -20.55
CA SER A 376 -6.73 5.76 -20.67
C SER A 376 -7.26 4.34 -20.93
N VAL A 377 -6.38 3.36 -20.83
CA VAL A 377 -6.72 1.93 -20.78
C VAL A 377 -5.80 1.27 -19.75
N THR A 378 -6.23 0.16 -19.15
CA THR A 378 -5.45 -0.60 -18.16
C THR A 378 -4.41 -1.51 -18.81
N GLU A 379 -4.56 -1.85 -20.09
CA GLU A 379 -3.65 -2.71 -20.84
C GLU A 379 -3.64 -2.35 -22.34
N GLN A 380 -2.49 -2.46 -23.00
CA GLN A 380 -2.38 -2.38 -24.45
C GLN A 380 -1.01 -2.85 -24.93
N PHE A 381 -0.92 -3.22 -26.21
CA PHE A 381 0.36 -3.31 -26.90
C PHE A 381 1.01 -1.93 -27.04
N TYR A 382 2.33 -1.90 -27.07
CA TYR A 382 3.11 -0.67 -27.14
C TYR A 382 2.64 0.20 -28.32
N GLY A 383 2.08 1.35 -27.97
CA GLY A 383 1.41 2.21 -28.93
C GLY A 383 1.01 3.52 -28.27
N LYS A 384 0.32 4.35 -29.07
CA LYS A 384 -0.21 5.62 -28.59
C LYS A 384 -1.47 5.34 -27.78
N ASP A 385 -1.48 5.81 -26.53
CA ASP A 385 -2.66 5.76 -25.69
C ASP A 385 -3.85 6.44 -26.38
N PRO A 386 -5.05 5.82 -26.38
CA PRO A 386 -6.18 6.31 -27.16
C PRO A 386 -6.59 7.76 -26.85
N VAL A 387 -6.45 8.19 -25.60
CA VAL A 387 -6.92 9.50 -25.12
C VAL A 387 -5.76 10.43 -24.79
N THR A 388 -4.73 9.97 -24.07
CA THR A 388 -3.63 10.86 -23.63
C THR A 388 -2.61 11.12 -24.73
N GLY A 389 -2.58 10.24 -25.72
CA GLY A 389 -1.59 10.25 -26.79
C GLY A 389 -0.16 9.89 -26.37
N LYS A 390 0.04 9.41 -25.14
CA LYS A 390 1.34 8.95 -24.64
C LYS A 390 1.70 7.58 -25.19
N TYR A 391 2.97 7.37 -25.51
CA TYR A 391 3.42 6.05 -25.96
C TYR A 391 3.67 5.11 -24.78
N TRP A 392 2.86 4.06 -24.63
CA TRP A 392 3.10 3.03 -23.62
C TRP A 392 2.50 1.68 -24.01
N GLY A 393 2.85 0.63 -23.26
CA GLY A 393 2.24 -0.69 -23.37
C GLY A 393 3.25 -1.82 -23.38
N VAL A 394 2.76 -3.06 -23.53
CA VAL A 394 3.60 -4.25 -23.68
C VAL A 394 4.29 -4.26 -25.05
N VAL A 395 5.61 -4.39 -25.05
CA VAL A 395 6.43 -4.47 -26.26
C VAL A 395 6.39 -5.90 -26.79
N ASP A 396 5.39 -6.18 -27.61
CA ASP A 396 5.14 -7.46 -28.28
C ASP A 396 4.28 -7.23 -29.54
N ASP A 397 4.18 -8.22 -30.41
CA ASP A 397 3.39 -8.17 -31.64
C ASP A 397 2.00 -8.75 -31.38
N TYR A 398 0.94 -7.96 -31.56
CA TYR A 398 -0.44 -8.45 -31.45
C TYR A 398 -0.68 -9.61 -32.42
N THR A 399 -1.13 -10.74 -31.88
CA THR A 399 -1.39 -11.97 -32.62
C THR A 399 -2.79 -12.46 -32.27
N PRO A 400 -3.82 -12.19 -33.09
CA PRO A 400 -5.19 -12.59 -32.80
C PRO A 400 -5.31 -14.11 -32.68
N ASN A 401 -6.19 -14.57 -31.79
CA ASN A 401 -6.44 -15.99 -31.55
C ASN A 401 -7.92 -16.33 -31.78
N GLU A 402 -8.21 -17.32 -32.63
CA GLU A 402 -9.59 -17.72 -32.96
C GLU A 402 -10.38 -18.27 -31.75
N THR A 403 -9.68 -18.89 -30.79
CA THR A 403 -10.31 -19.43 -29.56
C THR A 403 -10.58 -18.34 -28.54
N TYR A 404 -9.76 -17.28 -28.52
CA TYR A 404 -9.85 -16.17 -27.57
C TYR A 404 -9.88 -14.81 -28.30
N PRO A 405 -10.92 -14.54 -29.12
CA PRO A 405 -10.93 -13.41 -30.03
C PRO A 405 -11.00 -12.04 -29.35
N THR A 406 -11.34 -11.99 -28.06
CA THR A 406 -11.44 -10.77 -27.26
C THR A 406 -10.18 -10.45 -26.48
N LEU A 407 -9.21 -11.37 -26.40
CA LEU A 407 -8.00 -11.19 -25.60
C LEU A 407 -6.87 -10.52 -26.39
N LEU A 408 -6.11 -9.67 -25.70
CA LEU A 408 -4.89 -9.04 -26.22
C LEU A 408 -3.70 -10.02 -26.23
N THR A 409 -3.82 -11.10 -27.02
CA THR A 409 -2.79 -12.13 -27.20
C THR A 409 -1.65 -11.64 -28.08
N GLY A 410 -0.42 -11.83 -27.63
CA GLY A 410 0.79 -11.44 -28.35
C GLY A 410 1.57 -12.64 -28.87
N ARG A 411 2.62 -12.38 -29.64
CA ARG A 411 3.54 -13.42 -30.12
C ARG A 411 4.36 -14.04 -28.98
N LEU A 412 4.72 -13.24 -27.97
CA LEU A 412 5.58 -13.64 -26.86
C LEU A 412 4.87 -13.64 -25.51
N THR A 413 3.77 -12.89 -25.37
CA THR A 413 3.13 -12.62 -24.08
C THR A 413 1.62 -12.74 -24.18
N TRP A 414 1.00 -13.40 -23.21
CA TRP A 414 -0.44 -13.69 -23.22
C TRP A 414 -1.09 -13.23 -21.91
N PRO A 415 -2.32 -12.68 -21.95
CA PRO A 415 -3.19 -12.60 -20.78
C PRO A 415 -3.66 -14.01 -20.38
N TYR A 416 -4.20 -14.16 -19.17
CA TYR A 416 -4.72 -15.46 -18.71
C TYR A 416 -5.95 -15.88 -19.51
N GLU A 417 -5.82 -16.94 -20.31
CA GLU A 417 -6.85 -17.32 -21.29
C GLU A 417 -8.04 -18.11 -20.71
N TYR A 418 -7.96 -18.57 -19.46
CA TYR A 418 -8.98 -19.44 -18.85
C TYR A 418 -9.99 -18.72 -17.95
N ASP A 419 -9.84 -17.41 -17.75
CA ASP A 419 -10.80 -16.60 -17.00
C ASP A 419 -10.93 -15.22 -17.65
N LEU A 420 -12.10 -14.98 -18.25
CA LEU A 420 -12.43 -13.77 -19.02
C LEU A 420 -13.24 -12.77 -18.18
N THR A 421 -13.31 -12.96 -16.86
CA THR A 421 -14.10 -12.09 -15.98
C THR A 421 -13.49 -10.69 -15.93
N ASP A 422 -14.31 -9.70 -16.28
CA ASP A 422 -13.97 -8.27 -16.23
C ASP A 422 -14.07 -7.72 -14.79
N GLY A 423 -13.31 -6.67 -14.47
CA GLY A 423 -13.36 -5.96 -13.18
C GLY A 423 -12.77 -6.73 -11.99
N ARG A 424 -11.99 -7.79 -12.25
CA ARG A 424 -11.29 -8.55 -11.19
C ARG A 424 -10.24 -7.67 -10.52
N SER A 425 -9.80 -8.07 -9.32
CA SER A 425 -8.64 -7.43 -8.70
C SER A 425 -7.40 -7.53 -9.61
N LYS A 426 -6.69 -6.41 -9.77
CA LYS A 426 -5.37 -6.30 -10.42
C LYS A 426 -4.32 -7.32 -9.93
N VAL A 427 -4.53 -7.91 -8.75
CA VAL A 427 -3.64 -8.92 -8.17
C VAL A 427 -3.84 -10.30 -8.82
N VAL A 428 -5.06 -10.61 -9.26
CA VAL A 428 -5.39 -11.90 -9.90
C VAL A 428 -5.54 -11.80 -11.41
N SER A 429 -5.41 -10.59 -11.95
CA SER A 429 -5.07 -10.32 -13.34
C SER A 429 -3.58 -10.52 -13.57
N TYR A 430 -3.20 -11.08 -14.72
CA TYR A 430 -1.79 -11.25 -15.07
C TYR A 430 -1.55 -11.46 -16.56
N ARG A 431 -0.40 -10.93 -17.00
CA ARG A 431 0.24 -11.27 -18.27
C ARG A 431 1.42 -12.19 -18.01
N TYR A 432 1.61 -13.20 -18.85
CA TYR A 432 2.71 -14.16 -18.73
C TYR A 432 3.49 -14.33 -20.03
N ALA A 433 4.74 -14.74 -19.91
CA ALA A 433 5.62 -15.10 -21.02
C ALA A 433 5.19 -16.46 -21.61
N LYS A 434 4.66 -16.47 -22.83
CA LYS A 434 4.13 -17.67 -23.50
C LYS A 434 5.22 -18.41 -24.28
N ASP A 435 5.40 -19.70 -23.99
CA ASP A 435 6.28 -20.63 -24.71
C ASP A 435 7.76 -20.20 -24.82
N GLN A 436 8.22 -19.38 -23.88
CA GLN A 436 9.58 -18.83 -23.91
C GLN A 436 10.65 -19.72 -23.26
N ASP A 437 10.27 -20.82 -22.60
CA ASP A 437 11.21 -21.65 -21.81
C ASP A 437 12.37 -22.23 -22.63
N ASN A 438 12.15 -22.46 -23.93
CA ASN A 438 13.14 -23.00 -24.87
C ASN A 438 13.79 -21.92 -25.76
N MET A 439 13.51 -20.64 -25.52
CA MET A 439 14.11 -19.53 -26.27
C MET A 439 15.47 -19.13 -25.69
N ASN A 440 16.39 -18.69 -26.56
CA ASN A 440 17.68 -18.13 -26.15
C ASN A 440 18.03 -16.88 -26.98
N PRO A 441 18.08 -15.68 -26.37
CA PRO A 441 17.74 -15.39 -24.97
C PRO A 441 16.23 -15.56 -24.69
N LYS A 442 15.85 -15.69 -23.41
CA LYS A 442 14.44 -15.66 -22.97
C LYS A 442 14.00 -14.20 -22.82
N PRO A 443 13.17 -13.64 -23.72
CA PRO A 443 12.91 -12.20 -23.75
C PRO A 443 12.05 -11.70 -22.58
N GLY A 444 11.29 -12.57 -21.94
CA GLY A 444 10.38 -12.23 -20.85
C GLY A 444 9.18 -11.40 -21.31
N ILE A 445 8.72 -10.52 -20.43
CA ILE A 445 7.63 -9.56 -20.65
C ILE A 445 8.22 -8.17 -20.51
N THR A 446 8.09 -7.36 -21.55
CA THR A 446 8.63 -5.99 -21.57
C THR A 446 7.49 -4.99 -21.67
N TYR A 447 7.45 -4.02 -20.77
CA TYR A 447 6.61 -2.82 -20.90
C TYR A 447 7.50 -1.60 -21.12
N LYS A 448 7.02 -0.65 -21.91
CA LYS A 448 7.69 0.63 -22.15
C LYS A 448 6.71 1.77 -21.93
N PHE A 449 7.19 2.87 -21.34
CA PHE A 449 6.38 4.01 -20.94
C PHE A 449 7.05 5.31 -21.33
N GLU A 450 6.35 6.20 -22.01
CA GLU A 450 6.77 7.58 -22.26
C GLU A 450 6.64 8.38 -20.96
N LEU A 451 7.76 8.88 -20.44
CA LEU A 451 7.84 9.65 -19.20
C LEU A 451 8.83 10.80 -19.38
N PRO A 452 8.57 11.99 -18.81
CA PRO A 452 9.58 13.03 -18.73
C PRO A 452 10.87 12.55 -18.06
N ASN A 453 11.95 13.31 -18.20
CA ASN A 453 13.16 13.03 -17.43
C ASN A 453 12.87 13.31 -15.95
N GLY A 454 13.18 12.35 -15.08
CA GLY A 454 12.84 12.43 -13.66
C GLY A 454 13.23 11.15 -12.89
N GLU A 455 12.91 11.11 -11.60
CA GLU A 455 12.97 9.88 -10.81
C GLU A 455 11.56 9.39 -10.50
N TYR A 456 11.38 8.07 -10.57
CA TYR A 456 10.07 7.43 -10.46
C TYR A 456 10.12 6.24 -9.51
N THR A 457 8.99 5.96 -8.87
CA THR A 457 8.75 4.70 -8.17
C THR A 457 7.91 3.79 -9.06
N ILE A 458 8.25 2.50 -9.07
CA ILE A 458 7.64 1.47 -9.90
C ILE A 458 7.22 0.33 -8.99
N GLU A 459 5.91 0.24 -8.76
CA GLU A 459 5.28 -0.80 -7.96
C GLU A 459 4.78 -1.91 -8.87
N THR A 460 5.09 -3.15 -8.53
CA THR A 460 4.71 -4.33 -9.33
C THR A 460 4.30 -5.49 -8.44
N ALA A 461 3.39 -6.34 -8.91
CA ALA A 461 2.98 -7.53 -8.17
C ALA A 461 3.19 -8.84 -8.94
N TYR A 462 3.39 -9.91 -8.16
CA TYR A 462 3.69 -11.27 -8.63
C TYR A 462 2.89 -12.32 -7.86
N TYR A 463 1.84 -12.81 -8.49
CA TYR A 463 0.96 -13.90 -8.07
C TYR A 463 0.72 -14.85 -9.26
N ALA A 464 0.86 -16.15 -9.02
CA ALA A 464 0.56 -17.22 -9.97
C ALA A 464 -0.51 -18.15 -9.40
N PRO A 465 -1.50 -18.61 -10.19
CA PRO A 465 -2.44 -19.62 -9.70
C PRO A 465 -1.70 -20.92 -9.33
N SER A 466 -2.15 -21.60 -8.29
CA SER A 466 -1.49 -22.82 -7.80
C SER A 466 -1.41 -23.95 -8.84
N SER A 467 -2.38 -24.00 -9.77
CA SER A 467 -2.37 -24.91 -10.91
C SER A 467 -1.19 -24.70 -11.87
N TRP A 468 -0.54 -23.54 -11.83
CA TRP A 468 0.60 -23.17 -12.68
C TRP A 468 1.96 -23.37 -12.00
N MET A 469 2.00 -23.82 -10.74
CA MET A 469 3.21 -23.96 -9.92
C MET A 469 3.53 -25.43 -9.59
N GLY A 470 3.17 -26.36 -10.48
CA GLY A 470 3.36 -27.81 -10.31
C GLY A 470 4.65 -28.37 -10.93
N GLY A 471 5.16 -29.47 -10.39
CA GLY A 471 6.33 -30.17 -10.93
C GLY A 471 7.63 -29.36 -10.76
N ASN A 472 8.37 -29.16 -11.86
CA ASN A 472 9.61 -28.37 -11.88
C ASN A 472 9.38 -26.88 -12.17
N VAL A 473 8.12 -26.43 -12.31
CA VAL A 473 7.78 -25.04 -12.60
C VAL A 473 7.91 -24.20 -11.34
N ASN A 474 8.83 -23.24 -11.36
CA ASN A 474 9.09 -22.31 -10.26
C ASN A 474 8.87 -20.84 -10.66
N ARG A 475 8.81 -20.54 -11.97
CA ARG A 475 8.69 -19.20 -12.55
C ARG A 475 9.66 -18.19 -11.93
N LYS A 476 10.84 -18.67 -11.51
CA LYS A 476 11.84 -17.86 -10.83
C LYS A 476 12.40 -16.82 -11.81
N SER A 477 12.31 -15.55 -11.44
CA SER A 477 12.53 -14.43 -12.35
C SER A 477 13.38 -13.32 -11.74
N HIS A 478 13.96 -12.51 -12.63
CA HIS A 478 14.57 -11.22 -12.30
C HIS A 478 13.87 -10.09 -13.05
N VAL A 479 13.94 -8.90 -12.46
CA VAL A 479 13.38 -7.67 -13.03
C VAL A 479 14.53 -6.77 -13.43
N THR A 480 14.45 -6.22 -14.64
CA THR A 480 15.30 -5.13 -15.09
C THR A 480 14.48 -3.87 -15.34
N ILE A 481 15.03 -2.71 -14.97
CA ILE A 481 14.47 -1.41 -15.32
C ILE A 481 15.55 -0.62 -16.05
N ASN A 482 15.22 -0.11 -17.24
CA ASN A 482 16.17 0.55 -18.15
C ASN A 482 17.42 -0.30 -18.45
N GLY A 483 17.27 -1.64 -18.43
CA GLY A 483 18.34 -2.60 -18.65
C GLY A 483 19.18 -2.94 -17.40
N GLU A 484 18.95 -2.29 -16.27
CA GLU A 484 19.63 -2.59 -15.00
C GLU A 484 18.81 -3.57 -14.16
N THR A 485 19.44 -4.64 -13.67
CA THR A 485 18.80 -5.60 -12.77
C THR A 485 18.53 -4.96 -11.41
N VAL A 486 17.26 -4.83 -11.06
CA VAL A 486 16.82 -4.23 -9.78
C VAL A 486 16.36 -5.28 -8.77
N GLN A 487 15.97 -6.47 -9.23
CA GLN A 487 15.51 -7.58 -8.41
C GLN A 487 15.92 -8.90 -9.05
N ASN A 488 16.21 -9.91 -8.24
CA ASN A 488 16.56 -11.26 -8.69
C ASN A 488 15.79 -12.31 -7.89
N SER A 489 15.66 -13.52 -8.45
CA SER A 489 15.16 -14.69 -7.73
C SER A 489 13.76 -14.51 -7.12
N ILE A 490 12.91 -13.76 -7.81
CA ILE A 490 11.49 -13.58 -7.47
C ILE A 490 10.76 -14.86 -7.87
N ILE A 491 10.04 -15.47 -6.92
CA ILE A 491 9.16 -16.61 -7.16
C ILE A 491 7.74 -16.13 -6.85
N PRO A 492 6.80 -16.09 -7.81
CA PRO A 492 5.45 -15.61 -7.55
C PRO A 492 4.76 -16.45 -6.47
N THR A 493 3.98 -15.79 -5.62
CA THR A 493 3.14 -16.47 -4.61
C THR A 493 1.92 -17.11 -5.25
N THR A 494 1.39 -18.17 -4.63
CA THR A 494 0.10 -18.77 -5.01
C THR A 494 -1.06 -18.33 -4.13
N ASN A 495 -0.84 -17.38 -3.22
CA ASN A 495 -1.88 -16.80 -2.39
C ASN A 495 -2.23 -15.38 -2.89
N PRO A 496 -3.42 -15.18 -3.49
CA PRO A 496 -3.80 -13.87 -4.02
C PRO A 496 -4.05 -12.83 -2.93
N GLU A 497 -4.31 -13.24 -1.68
CA GLU A 497 -4.45 -12.33 -0.52
C GLU A 497 -3.11 -11.83 0.03
N SER A 498 -2.00 -12.34 -0.51
CA SER A 498 -0.65 -11.93 -0.10
C SER A 498 0.29 -11.96 -1.31
N PRO A 499 0.04 -11.11 -2.32
CA PRO A 499 0.90 -11.01 -3.48
C PRO A 499 2.31 -10.55 -3.09
N ILE A 500 3.31 -10.95 -3.85
CA ILE A 500 4.63 -10.34 -3.72
C ILE A 500 4.54 -8.98 -4.40
N ILE A 501 4.66 -7.92 -3.63
CA ILE A 501 4.69 -6.54 -4.14
C ILE A 501 6.14 -6.05 -4.06
N LEU A 502 6.67 -5.57 -5.18
CA LEU A 502 8.00 -4.96 -5.25
C LEU A 502 7.86 -3.48 -5.59
N LEU A 503 8.52 -2.66 -4.79
CA LEU A 503 8.64 -1.22 -5.02
C LEU A 503 10.09 -0.92 -5.44
N ASN A 504 10.27 -0.59 -6.72
CA ASN A 504 11.56 -0.22 -7.28
C ASN A 504 11.62 1.29 -7.53
N SER A 505 12.83 1.81 -7.74
CA SER A 505 13.06 3.19 -8.17
C SER A 505 13.89 3.20 -9.44
N ALA A 506 13.62 4.15 -10.33
CA ALA A 506 14.42 4.35 -11.53
C ALA A 506 14.50 5.81 -11.92
N LYS A 507 15.62 6.17 -12.56
CA LYS A 507 15.82 7.46 -13.20
C LYS A 507 15.55 7.33 -14.70
N VAL A 508 14.77 8.24 -15.26
CA VAL A 508 14.51 8.33 -16.70
C VAL A 508 15.36 9.43 -17.29
N THR A 509 16.14 9.07 -18.31
CA THR A 509 16.91 10.00 -19.14
C THR A 509 16.65 9.64 -20.60
N GLY A 510 15.98 10.52 -21.34
CA GLY A 510 15.64 10.28 -22.76
C GLY A 510 14.17 9.98 -23.02
N GLY A 511 13.28 10.29 -22.07
CA GLY A 511 11.84 10.29 -22.33
C GLY A 511 11.11 8.96 -22.16
N PHE A 512 11.81 7.87 -21.78
CA PHE A 512 11.20 6.55 -21.65
C PHE A 512 11.72 5.75 -20.47
N LEU A 513 10.82 4.98 -19.85
CA LEU A 513 11.13 3.91 -18.91
C LEU A 513 10.84 2.56 -19.57
N THR A 514 11.75 1.60 -19.41
CA THR A 514 11.53 0.22 -19.83
C THR A 514 11.54 -0.69 -18.61
N TYR A 515 10.46 -1.41 -18.38
CA TYR A 515 10.36 -2.46 -17.36
C TYR A 515 10.39 -3.81 -18.07
N ASN A 516 11.20 -4.75 -17.59
CA ASN A 516 11.21 -6.12 -18.09
C ASN A 516 11.27 -7.12 -16.93
N ILE A 517 10.52 -8.20 -17.05
CA ILE A 517 10.66 -9.39 -16.22
C ILE A 517 10.92 -10.62 -17.08
N SER A 518 12.01 -11.33 -16.80
CA SER A 518 12.37 -12.57 -17.49
C SER A 518 12.80 -13.65 -16.49
N LEU A 519 12.86 -14.91 -16.95
CA LEU A 519 13.26 -16.02 -16.09
C LEU A 519 14.74 -15.92 -15.71
N ASP A 520 15.06 -16.28 -14.47
CA ASP A 520 16.41 -16.57 -14.04
C ASP A 520 16.99 -17.78 -14.82
N PRO A 521 18.32 -17.97 -14.82
CA PRO A 521 18.93 -19.14 -15.46
C PRO A 521 18.36 -20.49 -14.97
N ASP A 522 17.99 -20.57 -13.69
CA ASP A 522 17.32 -21.73 -13.06
C ASP A 522 15.79 -21.61 -13.00
N GLY A 523 15.22 -20.60 -13.67
CA GLY A 523 13.79 -20.37 -13.81
C GLY A 523 13.14 -21.21 -14.90
N TYR A 524 11.96 -21.76 -14.61
CA TYR A 524 11.17 -22.57 -15.54
C TYR A 524 9.68 -22.27 -15.44
N GLY A 525 8.99 -22.21 -16.59
CA GLY A 525 7.54 -22.09 -16.73
C GLY A 525 7.03 -20.68 -17.09
N GLY A 526 7.86 -19.83 -17.69
CA GLY A 526 7.54 -18.45 -18.08
C GLY A 526 7.41 -17.44 -16.92
N SER A 527 7.97 -16.24 -17.09
CA SER A 527 7.77 -15.11 -16.17
C SER A 527 6.34 -14.57 -16.23
N MET A 528 5.93 -13.79 -15.24
CA MET A 528 4.62 -13.13 -15.22
C MET A 528 4.62 -11.83 -14.40
N VAL A 529 3.67 -10.95 -14.67
CA VAL A 529 3.43 -9.72 -13.92
C VAL A 529 1.92 -9.47 -13.83
N ASN A 530 1.45 -9.04 -12.66
CA ASN A 530 0.02 -8.84 -12.38
C ASN A 530 -0.42 -7.40 -12.61
N TYR A 531 0.35 -6.45 -12.08
CA TYR A 531 0.12 -5.03 -12.32
C TYR A 531 1.42 -4.25 -12.29
N ILE A 532 1.39 -3.04 -12.87
CA ILE A 532 2.46 -2.05 -12.80
C ILE A 532 1.85 -0.69 -12.44
N ILE A 533 2.36 -0.03 -11.40
CA ILE A 533 2.00 1.35 -11.06
C ILE A 533 3.25 2.22 -11.05
N ILE A 534 3.21 3.33 -11.78
CA ILE A 534 4.33 4.28 -11.85
C ILE A 534 3.90 5.61 -11.23
N ARG A 535 4.72 6.14 -10.33
CA ARG A 535 4.53 7.45 -9.69
C ARG A 535 5.81 8.26 -9.76
N GLU A 536 5.69 9.59 -9.71
CA GLU A 536 6.86 10.43 -9.48
C GLU A 536 7.47 10.11 -8.11
N LYS A 537 8.80 10.01 -8.04
CA LYS A 537 9.49 9.75 -6.78
C LYS A 537 9.66 11.07 -6.04
N VAL A 538 8.86 11.26 -5.00
CA VAL A 538 9.03 12.39 -4.08
C VAL A 538 10.26 12.14 -3.21
N LEU A 539 11.39 12.71 -3.60
CA LEU A 539 12.58 12.75 -2.76
C LEU A 539 12.37 13.82 -1.68
N VAL A 540 12.16 13.40 -0.44
CA VAL A 540 12.28 14.32 0.70
C VAL A 540 13.77 14.67 0.82
N LYS A 541 14.15 15.85 0.33
CA LYS A 541 15.48 16.41 0.56
C LYS A 541 15.66 16.50 2.09
N ARG A 542 16.81 16.08 2.60
CA ARG A 542 17.17 16.18 4.03
C ARG A 542 18.55 16.82 4.14
N GLU A 543 18.74 17.61 5.18
CA GLU A 543 20.08 18.00 5.62
C GLU A 543 20.30 17.59 7.06
N TYR A 544 21.37 16.84 7.28
CA TYR A 544 21.61 16.15 8.54
C TYR A 544 22.49 17.00 9.45
N ILE A 545 21.90 17.50 10.53
CA ILE A 545 22.55 18.36 11.53
C ILE A 545 22.89 17.51 12.76
N PRO A 546 24.17 17.49 13.22
CA PRO A 546 24.53 16.74 14.41
C PRO A 546 23.81 17.30 15.65
N VAL A 547 23.25 16.41 16.45
CA VAL A 547 22.67 16.74 17.75
C VAL A 547 23.81 16.86 18.77
N ASP A 548 23.83 17.95 19.54
CA ASP A 548 24.80 18.11 20.63
C ASP A 548 24.48 17.16 21.79
N LEU A 549 25.41 16.23 22.04
CA LEU A 549 25.29 15.20 23.09
C LEU A 549 26.03 15.55 24.38
N SER A 550 26.77 16.67 24.43
CA SER A 550 27.70 17.00 25.53
C SER A 550 27.05 17.08 26.92
N ASN A 551 25.77 17.47 26.97
CA ASN A 551 24.99 17.62 28.21
C ASN A 551 23.85 16.59 28.34
N LYS A 552 23.89 15.51 27.56
CA LYS A 552 22.83 14.49 27.55
C LYS A 552 23.10 13.37 28.54
N VAL A 553 22.04 12.72 29.01
CA VAL A 553 22.17 11.65 30.01
C VAL A 553 22.53 10.36 29.30
N ILE A 554 23.73 9.86 29.58
CA ILE A 554 24.24 8.61 29.01
C ILE A 554 24.19 7.52 30.08
N THR A 555 23.63 6.36 29.73
CA THR A 555 23.56 5.19 30.60
C THR A 555 23.89 3.93 29.81
N GLY A 556 24.20 2.85 30.51
CA GLY A 556 24.48 1.57 29.87
C GLY A 556 24.73 0.48 30.89
N THR A 557 24.91 -0.74 30.39
CA THR A 557 25.39 -1.86 31.20
C THR A 557 26.84 -1.62 31.64
N PRO A 558 27.31 -2.33 32.69
CA PRO A 558 28.73 -2.30 33.05
C PRO A 558 29.64 -2.69 31.87
N SER A 559 30.82 -2.08 31.83
CA SER A 559 31.89 -2.47 30.89
C SER A 559 32.53 -3.79 31.31
N TRP A 560 33.24 -4.42 30.37
CA TRP A 560 34.01 -5.62 30.64
C TRP A 560 34.99 -5.38 31.80
N ASN A 561 34.97 -6.29 32.79
CA ASN A 561 35.70 -6.17 34.06
C ASN A 561 35.45 -4.88 34.86
N ASN A 562 34.34 -4.18 34.61
CA ASN A 562 33.99 -2.90 35.25
C ASN A 562 35.10 -1.84 35.10
N VAL A 563 35.81 -1.83 33.97
CA VAL A 563 36.89 -0.87 33.70
C VAL A 563 36.28 0.54 33.52
N PRO A 564 36.58 1.52 34.39
CA PRO A 564 35.92 2.83 34.36
C PRO A 564 36.17 3.64 33.09
N THR A 565 37.30 3.43 32.43
CA THR A 565 37.71 4.18 31.22
C THR A 565 37.13 3.61 29.92
N THR A 566 36.17 2.67 30.00
CA THR A 566 35.54 2.03 28.83
C THR A 566 34.02 1.86 29.01
N VAL A 567 33.41 2.70 29.84
CA VAL A 567 31.95 2.70 30.10
C VAL A 567 31.16 3.37 28.97
N ALA A 568 29.83 3.28 29.02
CA ALA A 568 28.92 3.77 27.99
C ALA A 568 29.14 5.23 27.54
N GLN A 569 29.66 6.10 28.42
CA GLN A 569 29.96 7.50 28.10
C GLN A 569 30.95 7.65 26.93
N TYR A 570 31.90 6.74 26.82
CA TYR A 570 32.93 6.73 25.78
C TYR A 570 32.42 6.27 24.42
N ALA A 571 31.12 5.98 24.28
CA ALA A 571 30.49 5.78 22.98
C ALA A 571 29.86 7.06 22.42
N PHE A 572 29.87 8.17 23.18
CA PHE A 572 29.16 9.41 22.83
C PHE A 572 29.99 10.67 23.17
N ASP A 573 31.31 10.55 23.32
CA ASP A 573 32.19 11.63 23.77
C ASP A 573 32.85 12.41 22.62
N GLY A 574 32.55 12.05 21.37
CA GLY A 574 33.10 12.66 20.17
C GLY A 574 34.52 12.21 19.83
N ASN A 575 35.05 11.17 20.47
CA ASN A 575 36.40 10.69 20.29
C ASN A 575 36.46 9.24 19.79
N ASN A 576 36.74 9.09 18.50
CA ASN A 576 36.86 7.78 17.84
C ASN A 576 37.94 6.84 18.41
N SER A 577 38.80 7.31 19.33
CA SER A 577 39.87 6.49 19.96
C SER A 577 39.46 5.93 21.32
N THR A 578 38.43 6.48 21.97
CA THR A 578 37.80 5.91 23.16
C THR A 578 36.70 4.93 22.75
N PHE A 579 36.21 4.12 23.68
CA PHE A 579 35.21 3.11 23.37
C PHE A 579 34.44 2.63 24.59
N PHE A 580 33.20 2.20 24.35
CA PHE A 580 32.46 1.35 25.26
C PHE A 580 32.86 -0.11 25.05
N ASP A 581 33.43 -0.75 26.08
CA ASP A 581 33.76 -2.18 26.09
C ASP A 581 32.61 -3.00 26.69
N GLY A 582 31.44 -2.98 26.02
CA GLY A 582 30.23 -3.64 26.51
C GLY A 582 30.29 -5.16 26.56
N LEU A 583 29.48 -5.77 27.43
CA LEU A 583 29.30 -7.22 27.50
C LEU A 583 28.49 -7.77 26.31
N VAL A 584 28.45 -9.10 26.16
CA VAL A 584 27.50 -9.77 25.26
C VAL A 584 26.08 -9.48 25.74
N GLY A 585 25.23 -8.95 24.86
CA GLY A 585 23.90 -8.44 25.23
C GLY A 585 23.93 -7.12 26.02
N GLY A 586 25.11 -6.53 26.21
CA GLY A 586 25.27 -5.21 26.83
C GLY A 586 24.70 -4.09 25.96
N TYR A 587 24.49 -2.93 26.56
CA TYR A 587 24.02 -1.75 25.84
C TYR A 587 24.62 -0.45 26.36
N CYS A 588 24.70 0.54 25.47
CA CYS A 588 24.88 1.95 25.82
C CYS A 588 23.72 2.74 25.21
N GLN A 589 23.30 3.82 25.86
CA GLN A 589 22.19 4.64 25.41
C GLN A 589 22.34 6.10 25.83
N VAL A 590 21.63 6.97 25.12
CA VAL A 590 21.52 8.40 25.40
C VAL A 590 20.05 8.82 25.49
N ASP A 591 19.72 9.62 26.50
CA ASP A 591 18.47 10.39 26.60
C ASP A 591 18.72 11.80 26.05
N LEU A 592 18.07 12.13 24.94
CA LEU A 592 18.17 13.45 24.30
C LEU A 592 17.46 14.55 25.09
N GLY A 593 16.66 14.20 26.09
CA GLY A 593 15.89 15.12 26.95
C GLY A 593 14.53 15.50 26.37
N GLU A 594 14.37 15.43 25.05
CA GLU A 594 13.13 15.75 24.33
C GLU A 594 12.96 14.84 23.10
N ILE A 595 11.74 14.75 22.58
CA ILE A 595 11.47 14.05 21.33
C ILE A 595 12.11 14.85 20.19
N THR A 596 13.09 14.23 19.55
CA THR A 596 13.92 14.82 18.49
C THR A 596 13.70 14.04 17.20
N ASP A 597 13.74 14.72 16.05
CA ASP A 597 13.82 14.03 14.76
C ASP A 597 15.18 13.36 14.62
N ILE A 598 15.22 12.03 14.55
CA ILE A 598 16.44 11.25 14.38
C ILE A 598 16.45 10.77 12.94
N SER A 599 17.08 11.57 12.09
CA SER A 599 17.09 11.37 10.64
C SER A 599 18.32 10.64 10.13
N GLN A 600 19.39 10.58 10.91
CA GLN A 600 20.60 9.80 10.61
C GLN A 600 21.32 9.38 11.90
N ILE A 601 21.96 8.21 11.87
CA ILE A 601 22.84 7.71 12.93
C ILE A 601 24.23 7.50 12.33
N GLY A 602 25.24 8.07 12.98
CA GLY A 602 26.66 7.83 12.71
C GLY A 602 27.24 6.86 13.73
N TYR A 603 28.11 5.95 13.32
CA TYR A 603 28.79 5.05 14.24
C TYR A 603 30.20 4.63 13.78
N VAL A 604 31.08 4.37 14.74
CA VAL A 604 32.48 3.98 14.53
C VAL A 604 32.78 2.73 15.38
N PRO A 605 33.38 1.67 14.80
CA PRO A 605 33.76 0.49 15.57
C PRO A 605 34.94 0.75 16.49
N ARG A 606 34.99 -0.01 17.60
CA ARG A 606 36.20 -0.17 18.38
C ARG A 606 37.34 -0.68 17.49
N ASP A 607 38.50 -0.05 17.59
CA ASP A 607 39.70 -0.44 16.86
C ASP A 607 39.99 -1.94 17.02
N THR A 608 40.40 -2.61 15.94
CA THR A 608 40.60 -4.07 15.80
C THR A 608 39.37 -4.97 16.01
N TYR A 609 38.21 -4.44 16.43
CA TYR A 609 37.02 -5.24 16.80
C TYR A 609 35.75 -4.94 15.98
N ALA A 610 35.87 -4.41 14.76
CA ALA A 610 34.72 -4.06 13.90
C ALA A 610 33.71 -5.20 13.67
N ASN A 611 34.17 -6.45 13.60
CA ASN A 611 33.28 -7.61 13.43
C ASN A 611 32.29 -7.79 14.58
N ARG A 612 32.59 -7.30 15.79
CA ARG A 612 31.66 -7.37 16.94
C ARG A 612 30.43 -6.49 16.77
N MET A 613 30.47 -5.52 15.85
CA MET A 613 29.30 -4.70 15.53
C MET A 613 28.34 -5.39 14.56
N VAL A 614 28.73 -6.46 13.87
CA VAL A 614 27.85 -7.18 12.92
C VAL A 614 26.68 -7.80 13.68
N GLY A 615 25.46 -7.49 13.27
CA GLY A 615 24.24 -7.87 13.99
C GLY A 615 23.93 -7.01 15.23
N GLY A 616 24.82 -6.07 15.58
CA GLY A 616 24.52 -5.00 16.53
C GLY A 616 23.41 -4.10 15.99
N MET A 617 22.60 -3.55 16.89
CA MET A 617 21.39 -2.82 16.53
C MET A 617 21.26 -1.50 17.27
N PHE A 618 20.71 -0.51 16.56
CA PHE A 618 20.22 0.72 17.13
C PHE A 618 18.72 0.59 17.40
N LEU A 619 18.33 0.92 18.63
CA LEU A 619 16.94 1.03 19.05
C LEU A 619 16.64 2.47 19.43
N ALA A 620 15.38 2.85 19.29
CA ALA A 620 14.88 4.15 19.69
C ALA A 620 13.62 4.03 20.54
N SER A 621 13.38 5.02 21.40
CA SER A 621 12.20 5.06 22.26
C SER A 621 11.74 6.49 22.50
N LYS A 622 10.44 6.69 22.70
CA LYS A 622 9.85 7.97 23.12
C LYS A 622 9.83 8.12 24.64
N ASP A 623 9.75 7.00 25.36
CA ASP A 623 9.50 6.95 26.81
C ASP A 623 10.63 6.26 27.60
N GLY A 624 11.57 5.60 26.93
CA GLY A 624 12.68 4.87 27.54
C GLY A 624 12.31 3.43 27.94
N GLU A 625 11.06 3.02 27.74
CA GLU A 625 10.52 1.72 28.12
C GLU A 625 10.16 0.89 26.88
N ASN A 626 9.50 1.51 25.91
CA ASN A 626 9.05 0.89 24.66
C ASN A 626 10.05 1.19 23.55
N TRP A 627 10.79 0.17 23.13
CA TRP A 627 11.90 0.31 22.19
C TRP A 627 11.55 -0.24 20.81
N VAL A 628 11.76 0.59 19.78
CA VAL A 628 11.63 0.23 18.36
C VAL A 628 13.03 0.00 17.81
N LYS A 629 13.22 -1.10 17.07
CA LYS A 629 14.47 -1.37 16.34
C LYS A 629 14.54 -0.43 15.13
N LEU A 630 15.55 0.44 15.06
CA LEU A 630 15.74 1.36 13.94
C LEU A 630 16.63 0.78 12.85
N TYR A 631 17.75 0.16 13.22
CA TYR A 631 18.73 -0.32 12.25
C TYR A 631 19.55 -1.48 12.80
N VAL A 632 19.91 -2.43 11.94
CA VAL A 632 20.82 -3.54 12.24
C VAL A 632 22.03 -3.40 11.34
N ILE A 633 23.22 -3.49 11.92
CA ILE A 633 24.48 -3.36 11.20
C ILE A 633 24.74 -4.66 10.42
N PRO A 634 24.70 -4.63 9.07
CA PRO A 634 24.70 -5.85 8.26
C PRO A 634 26.12 -6.41 8.03
N THR A 635 27.13 -5.53 8.06
CA THR A 635 28.53 -5.86 7.77
C THR A 635 29.45 -5.05 8.66
N ALA A 636 30.68 -5.53 8.85
CA ALA A 636 31.66 -4.84 9.69
C ALA A 636 31.95 -3.42 9.14
N PRO A 637 31.79 -2.36 9.95
CA PRO A 637 32.08 -1.00 9.51
C PRO A 637 33.59 -0.74 9.40
N PRO A 638 34.02 0.21 8.54
CA PRO A 638 35.42 0.61 8.42
C PRO A 638 35.96 1.25 9.72
N TYR A 639 37.23 0.97 10.02
CA TYR A 639 37.92 1.56 11.18
C TYR A 639 38.15 3.06 11.03
N TYR A 640 38.08 3.78 12.15
CA TYR A 640 38.35 5.22 12.29
C TYR A 640 37.47 6.16 11.45
N THR A 641 36.56 5.61 10.64
CA THR A 641 35.68 6.35 9.74
C THR A 641 34.24 6.18 10.20
N GLU A 642 33.52 7.29 10.29
CA GLU A 642 32.12 7.27 10.65
C GLU A 642 31.27 6.64 9.55
N THR A 643 30.59 5.54 9.89
CA THR A 643 29.57 4.94 9.04
C THR A 643 28.25 5.64 9.32
N LYS A 644 27.58 6.15 8.27
CA LYS A 644 26.33 6.90 8.38
C LYS A 644 25.17 6.10 7.79
N VAL A 645 24.08 6.00 8.55
CA VAL A 645 22.81 5.42 8.09
C VAL A 645 21.71 6.46 8.21
N THR A 646 20.99 6.68 7.11
CA THR A 646 19.90 7.66 6.97
C THR A 646 18.54 7.00 7.17
N ALA A 647 17.52 7.80 7.51
CA ALA A 647 16.19 7.32 7.86
C ALA A 647 15.48 6.51 6.75
N ASP A 648 15.81 6.72 5.47
CA ASP A 648 15.32 5.88 4.36
C ASP A 648 15.78 4.41 4.46
N LYS A 649 16.80 4.13 5.26
CA LYS A 649 17.31 2.78 5.54
C LYS A 649 16.88 2.25 6.92
N PHE A 650 16.07 3.00 7.66
CA PHE A 650 15.56 2.54 8.95
C PHE A 650 14.44 1.52 8.75
N LEU A 651 14.30 0.63 9.72
CA LEU A 651 13.23 -0.36 9.78
C LEU A 651 11.89 0.24 10.23
N SER A 652 11.89 1.49 10.69
CA SER A 652 10.71 2.27 11.09
C SER A 652 10.64 3.55 10.25
N SER A 653 9.42 3.90 9.82
CA SER A 653 9.16 5.16 9.11
C SER A 653 9.04 6.37 10.05
N ASP A 654 8.80 6.13 11.35
CA ASP A 654 8.81 7.18 12.36
C ASP A 654 10.26 7.52 12.72
N THR A 655 10.59 8.80 12.76
CA THR A 655 11.91 9.32 13.11
C THR A 655 11.91 10.11 14.42
N MET A 656 10.76 10.31 15.07
CA MET A 656 10.64 11.16 16.25
C MET A 656 10.84 10.36 17.55
N TYR A 657 12.02 10.48 18.16
CA TYR A 657 12.35 9.75 19.40
C TYR A 657 13.16 10.58 20.38
N ARG A 658 13.12 10.17 21.65
CA ARG A 658 13.87 10.81 22.74
C ARG A 658 15.11 10.02 23.15
N TYR A 659 15.06 8.70 23.05
CA TYR A 659 16.13 7.82 23.49
C TYR A 659 16.70 7.06 22.30
N ILE A 660 18.03 6.92 22.25
CA ILE A 660 18.73 5.99 21.34
C ILE A 660 19.58 5.03 22.16
N ARG A 661 19.52 3.74 21.82
CA ARG A 661 20.31 2.68 22.42
C ARG A 661 21.04 1.90 21.33
N TYR A 662 22.30 1.57 21.59
CA TYR A 662 23.05 0.57 20.84
C TYR A 662 23.23 -0.69 21.70
N THR A 663 23.01 -1.85 21.11
CA THR A 663 23.25 -3.16 21.75
C THR A 663 23.71 -4.18 20.72
N CYS A 664 24.46 -5.19 21.17
CA CYS A 664 24.78 -6.36 20.37
C CYS A 664 24.46 -7.61 21.20
N LEU A 665 23.50 -8.42 20.72
CA LEU A 665 23.10 -9.66 21.41
C LEU A 665 23.98 -10.85 21.04
N LEU A 666 24.64 -10.78 19.88
CA LEU A 666 25.43 -11.87 19.31
C LEU A 666 26.88 -11.86 19.81
N ASP A 667 27.40 -10.70 20.21
CA ASP A 667 28.78 -10.51 20.64
C ASP A 667 28.88 -9.33 21.63
N TYR A 668 30.07 -9.03 22.14
CA TYR A 668 30.35 -7.88 22.99
C TYR A 668 29.93 -6.58 22.30
N ALA A 669 29.13 -5.76 22.98
CA ALA A 669 28.61 -4.48 22.46
C ALA A 669 29.68 -3.38 22.38
N ASN A 670 30.75 -3.65 21.63
CA ASN A 670 31.89 -2.76 21.44
C ASN A 670 31.57 -1.69 20.38
N VAL A 671 31.73 -0.43 20.76
CA VAL A 671 31.55 0.72 19.88
C VAL A 671 32.46 1.85 20.34
N SER A 672 33.09 2.54 19.40
CA SER A 672 33.94 3.69 19.69
C SER A 672 33.17 4.99 19.73
N GLU A 673 32.28 5.22 18.76
CA GLU A 673 31.53 6.47 18.70
C GLU A 673 30.15 6.23 18.12
N ILE A 674 29.15 6.94 18.63
CA ILE A 674 27.78 7.03 18.13
C ILE A 674 27.41 8.50 18.06
N LYS A 675 26.99 8.95 16.87
CA LYS A 675 26.51 10.30 16.62
C LYS A 675 25.07 10.27 16.16
N ILE A 676 24.28 11.21 16.65
CA ILE A 676 22.87 11.36 16.29
C ILE A 676 22.73 12.62 15.44
N TYR A 677 21.99 12.51 14.33
CA TYR A 677 21.72 13.62 13.43
C TYR A 677 20.22 13.81 13.27
N LYS A 678 19.78 15.06 13.35
CA LYS A 678 18.41 15.47 13.00
C LYS A 678 18.34 16.05 11.60
N ASN A 679 17.15 16.10 11.01
CA ASN A 679 16.96 16.93 9.83
C ASN A 679 17.00 18.42 10.24
N ALA A 680 17.45 19.28 9.33
CA ALA A 680 17.35 20.72 9.53
C ALA A 680 15.90 21.15 9.73
N ASP A 681 15.68 22.19 10.54
CA ASP A 681 14.34 22.71 10.84
C ASP A 681 13.55 23.10 9.57
N PHE A 682 14.24 23.55 8.52
CA PHE A 682 13.65 23.84 7.22
C PHE A 682 14.68 23.74 6.08
N LEU A 683 14.26 23.28 4.90
CA LEU A 683 15.08 23.33 3.68
C LEU A 683 14.51 24.35 2.71
N PHE A 684 15.38 25.18 2.13
CA PHE A 684 14.94 26.17 1.16
C PHE A 684 14.56 25.54 -0.18
N ASP A 685 13.43 26.01 -0.72
CA ASP A 685 13.21 26.02 -2.15
C ASP A 685 14.10 27.11 -2.77
N VAL A 686 15.11 26.66 -3.52
CA VAL A 686 16.11 27.54 -4.13
C VAL A 686 15.66 27.95 -5.52
N ILE A 687 15.40 29.25 -5.68
CA ILE A 687 15.14 29.87 -6.98
C ILE A 687 16.45 30.48 -7.46
N ASN A 688 17.16 29.70 -8.27
CA ASN A 688 18.43 30.12 -8.85
C ASN A 688 18.19 30.74 -10.22
N LEU A 689 18.36 32.06 -10.33
CA LEU A 689 18.10 32.79 -11.56
C LEU A 689 19.28 32.68 -12.55
N ASN A 690 20.48 32.32 -12.08
CA ASN A 690 21.70 32.19 -12.88
C ASN A 690 22.42 30.84 -12.62
N PRO A 691 21.80 29.69 -12.92
CA PRO A 691 22.33 28.36 -12.55
C PRO A 691 23.65 28.00 -13.25
N GLN A 692 24.01 28.68 -14.33
CA GLN A 692 25.28 28.48 -15.05
C GLN A 692 26.49 29.05 -14.29
N ILE A 693 26.27 30.00 -13.36
CA ILE A 693 27.33 30.75 -12.66
C ILE A 693 27.35 30.42 -11.16
N VAL A 694 26.19 30.07 -10.61
CA VAL A 694 26.01 29.79 -9.18
C VAL A 694 25.42 28.40 -9.02
N SER A 695 26.08 27.53 -8.27
CA SER A 695 25.53 26.27 -7.77
C SER A 695 25.32 26.38 -6.28
N VAL A 696 24.09 26.17 -5.80
CA VAL A 696 23.82 26.04 -4.35
C VAL A 696 23.91 24.57 -4.00
N ASN A 697 24.83 24.23 -3.11
CA ASN A 697 25.10 22.84 -2.73
C ASN A 697 24.17 22.43 -1.57
N SER A 698 23.99 23.30 -0.57
CA SER A 698 23.01 23.13 0.51
C SER A 698 22.43 24.48 0.94
N ALA A 699 21.16 24.49 1.35
CA ALA A 699 20.48 25.67 1.86
C ALA A 699 19.38 25.27 2.84
N TYR A 700 19.53 25.63 4.12
CA TYR A 700 18.59 25.26 5.17
C TYR A 700 18.52 26.33 6.27
N ILE A 701 17.48 26.27 7.11
CA ILE A 701 17.34 27.06 8.33
C ILE A 701 17.51 26.13 9.53
N GLU A 702 18.27 26.58 10.52
CA GLU A 702 18.48 25.89 11.78
C GLU A 702 18.80 26.92 12.87
N ASN A 703 18.24 26.78 14.07
CA ASN A 703 18.50 27.70 15.19
C ASN A 703 18.37 29.20 14.83
N ASN A 704 17.31 29.53 14.09
CA ASN A 704 17.00 30.88 13.61
C ASN A 704 18.06 31.53 12.68
N LYS A 705 18.87 30.71 12.02
CA LYS A 705 19.83 31.16 11.01
C LYS A 705 19.67 30.35 9.74
N ALA A 706 19.82 31.00 8.59
CA ALA A 706 19.96 30.33 7.31
C ALA A 706 21.43 30.00 7.04
N TYR A 707 21.69 28.76 6.65
CA TYR A 707 23.00 28.25 6.24
C TYR A 707 22.94 27.94 4.77
N ILE A 708 23.86 28.52 3.99
CA ILE A 708 23.91 28.37 2.54
C ILE A 708 25.33 28.01 2.16
N SER A 709 25.51 26.85 1.51
CA SER A 709 26.77 26.49 0.87
C SER A 709 26.62 26.55 -0.64
N HIS A 710 27.64 27.07 -1.32
CA HIS A 710 27.58 27.28 -2.76
C HIS A 710 28.95 27.20 -3.42
N THR A 711 28.92 26.96 -4.72
CA THR A 711 30.06 27.07 -5.62
C THR A 711 29.67 28.05 -6.70
N SER A 712 30.18 29.28 -6.61
CA SER A 712 29.87 30.35 -7.56
C SER A 712 31.12 30.92 -8.20
N GLN A 713 31.03 31.28 -9.47
CA GLN A 713 32.10 31.94 -10.23
C GLN A 713 31.92 33.48 -10.31
N GLY A 714 31.08 34.10 -9.47
CA GLY A 714 30.73 35.55 -9.54
C GLY A 714 30.34 36.21 -8.21
N ASP A 715 29.90 37.48 -8.27
CA ASP A 715 29.49 38.30 -7.11
C ASP A 715 28.03 38.01 -6.70
N VAL A 716 27.83 36.90 -5.97
CA VAL A 716 26.51 36.39 -5.61
C VAL A 716 25.89 37.13 -4.42
N THR A 717 24.58 37.33 -4.47
CA THR A 717 23.74 37.78 -3.36
C THR A 717 22.61 36.80 -3.12
N PHE A 718 22.39 36.47 -1.86
CA PHE A 718 21.30 35.65 -1.35
C PHE A 718 20.17 36.54 -0.85
N ILE A 719 18.94 36.21 -1.24
CA ILE A 719 17.71 36.89 -0.80
C ILE A 719 16.78 35.84 -0.21
N ILE A 720 16.51 35.95 1.09
CA ILE A 720 15.57 35.09 1.80
C ILE A 720 14.26 35.85 1.93
N ALA A 721 13.19 35.32 1.34
CA ALA A 721 11.84 35.87 1.43
C ALA A 721 10.96 34.97 2.30
N LYS A 722 10.33 35.55 3.33
CA LYS A 722 9.38 34.88 4.21
C LYS A 722 7.95 35.21 3.78
N TYR A 723 7.11 34.20 3.64
CA TYR A 723 5.70 34.32 3.29
C TYR A 723 4.81 33.67 4.34
N LYS A 724 3.68 34.30 4.64
CA LYS A 724 2.60 33.75 5.47
C LYS A 724 1.28 33.94 4.75
N ASP A 725 0.48 32.88 4.65
CA ASP A 725 -0.81 32.89 3.92
C ASP A 725 -0.68 33.48 2.49
N ASN A 726 0.38 33.07 1.77
CA ASN A 726 0.75 33.56 0.44
C ASN A 726 1.05 35.08 0.34
N LYS A 727 1.26 35.77 1.46
CA LYS A 727 1.69 37.19 1.51
C LYS A 727 3.14 37.29 1.96
N LEU A 728 3.92 38.16 1.30
CA LEU A 728 5.31 38.44 1.67
C LEU A 728 5.34 39.22 2.99
N GLU A 729 6.01 38.68 4.01
CA GLU A 729 6.16 39.31 5.33
C GLU A 729 7.50 40.05 5.46
N SER A 730 8.61 39.40 5.10
CA SER A 730 9.95 39.99 5.25
C SER A 730 10.95 39.47 4.22
N VAL A 731 11.98 40.29 3.95
CA VAL A 731 13.08 39.97 3.03
C VAL A 731 14.41 40.25 3.71
N THR A 732 15.31 39.28 3.66
CA THR A 732 16.69 39.41 4.17
C THR A 732 17.67 39.22 3.04
N THR A 733 18.65 40.11 2.91
CA THR A 733 19.65 40.06 1.84
C THR A 733 21.07 39.90 2.41
N LYS A 734 21.89 39.06 1.77
CA LYS A 734 23.30 38.87 2.14
C LYS A 734 24.15 38.62 0.91
N LYS A 735 25.21 39.41 0.74
CA LYS A 735 26.24 39.13 -0.27
C LYS A 735 27.05 37.90 0.15
N ALA A 736 27.28 36.99 -0.78
CA ALA A 736 28.15 35.84 -0.59
C ALA A 736 29.57 36.31 -0.28
N ALA A 737 30.05 36.02 0.93
CA ALA A 737 31.38 36.41 1.39
C ALA A 737 32.37 35.23 1.40
N SER A 738 31.86 33.99 1.35
CA SER A 738 32.64 32.77 1.34
C SER A 738 31.78 31.62 0.78
N PRO A 739 32.35 30.46 0.39
CA PRO A 739 31.60 29.29 -0.07
C PRO A 739 30.55 28.74 0.91
N ALA A 740 30.63 29.12 2.18
CA ALA A 740 29.61 28.87 3.20
C ALA A 740 29.19 30.20 3.86
N VAL A 741 27.90 30.45 3.94
CA VAL A 741 27.34 31.71 4.43
C VAL A 741 26.29 31.43 5.48
N GLU A 742 26.40 32.13 6.60
CA GLU A 742 25.39 32.16 7.65
C GLU A 742 24.66 33.51 7.64
N ILE A 743 23.34 33.46 7.71
CA ILE A 743 22.47 34.63 7.68
C ILE A 743 21.48 34.54 8.85
N PRO A 744 21.62 35.37 9.90
CA PRO A 744 20.60 35.47 10.93
C PRO A 744 19.27 35.92 10.34
N LEU A 745 18.18 35.25 10.71
CA LEU A 745 16.84 35.69 10.33
C LEU A 745 16.43 36.90 11.21
N PRO A 746 15.74 37.90 10.64
CA PRO A 746 15.35 39.10 11.37
C PRO A 746 14.27 38.82 12.42
N ASP A 747 13.41 37.84 12.16
CA ASP A 747 12.36 37.37 13.04
C ASP A 747 12.66 35.95 13.51
N ALA A 748 11.93 35.49 14.54
CA ALA A 748 11.96 34.09 14.93
C ALA A 748 11.43 33.20 13.79
N PHE A 749 12.11 32.07 13.56
CA PHE A 749 11.71 31.07 12.59
C PHE A 749 10.32 30.53 12.96
N ASP A 750 9.39 30.61 11.99
CA ASP A 750 8.02 30.14 12.12
C ASP A 750 7.80 29.05 11.08
N LYS A 751 7.70 27.80 11.55
CA LYS A 751 7.46 26.61 10.72
C LYS A 751 6.17 26.66 9.89
N ASN A 752 5.24 27.56 10.20
CA ASN A 752 4.00 27.75 9.44
C ASN A 752 4.15 28.74 8.28
N CYS A 753 5.33 29.35 8.13
CA CYS A 753 5.64 30.25 7.03
C CYS A 753 6.41 29.52 5.92
N ALA A 754 6.20 29.94 4.68
CA ALA A 754 7.02 29.49 3.55
C ALA A 754 8.24 30.39 3.41
N TYR A 755 9.43 29.80 3.24
CA TYR A 755 10.67 30.55 2.99
C TYR A 755 11.23 30.19 1.62
N LYS A 756 11.55 31.20 0.82
CA LYS A 756 12.19 31.03 -0.49
C LYS A 756 13.57 31.66 -0.49
N LEU A 757 14.55 30.96 -1.07
CA LEU A 757 15.89 31.49 -1.29
C LEU A 757 16.06 31.85 -2.75
N PHE A 758 16.15 33.14 -3.05
CA PHE A 758 16.55 33.61 -4.37
C PHE A 758 18.06 33.82 -4.40
N VAL A 759 18.69 33.32 -5.46
CA VAL A 759 20.14 33.41 -5.65
C VAL A 759 20.45 34.08 -6.96
N TRP A 760 21.31 35.09 -6.91
CA TRP A 760 21.54 35.96 -8.05
C TRP A 760 22.92 36.62 -8.04
N ASP A 761 23.52 36.85 -9.23
CA ASP A 761 24.79 37.58 -9.42
C ASP A 761 24.51 39.04 -9.82
N LEU A 762 24.84 39.99 -8.95
CA LEU A 762 24.57 41.41 -9.15
C LEU A 762 25.30 42.01 -10.35
N LYS A 763 26.41 41.43 -10.83
CA LYS A 763 27.12 41.93 -12.02
C LYS A 763 26.35 41.69 -13.33
N SER A 764 25.36 40.80 -13.31
CA SER A 764 24.58 40.44 -14.49
C SER A 764 23.31 41.27 -14.71
N LEU A 765 22.86 42.10 -13.75
CA LEU A 765 21.91 43.18 -14.06
C LEU A 765 22.65 44.48 -14.28
N PHE A 766 22.75 44.89 -15.55
CA PHE A 766 22.02 46.03 -16.08
C PHE A 766 21.82 45.77 -17.59
N PRO A 767 20.61 46.00 -18.19
CA PRO A 767 19.65 47.02 -17.80
C PRO A 767 18.18 46.54 -17.86
N TYR A 768 17.64 45.89 -16.82
CA TYR A 768 16.19 45.77 -16.66
C TYR A 768 15.80 45.91 -15.18
N THR A 769 15.74 47.15 -14.71
CA THR A 769 15.05 47.52 -13.48
C THR A 769 13.55 47.32 -13.65
N LYS A 770 13.04 46.15 -13.25
CA LYS A 770 11.62 45.87 -12.93
C LYS A 770 11.50 44.47 -12.31
N LEU A 771 12.03 44.29 -11.09
CA LEU A 771 11.82 43.06 -10.30
C LEU A 771 11.53 43.41 -8.83
N ALA A 772 10.80 44.50 -8.62
CA ALA A 772 10.29 44.93 -7.32
C ALA A 772 8.75 44.87 -7.27
N SER A 773 8.14 44.00 -8.08
CA SER A 773 6.69 43.71 -8.08
C SER A 773 6.45 42.25 -7.85
#